data_AF-A0A518GM53-F1
#
_entry.id   AF-A0A518GM53-F1
#
_cell.length_a   1.000
_cell.length_b   1.000
_cell.length_c   1.000
_cell.angle_alpha   90.00
_cell.angle_beta   90.00
_cell.angle_gamma   90.00
#
_symmetry.space_group_name_H-M   'P 1'
#
loop_
_entity.id
_entity.type
_entity.pdbx_description
1 polymer ?
#
loop_
_entity_poly.entity_id
_entity_poly.type
_entity_poly.pdbx_seq_one_letter_code
_entity_poly.pdbx_strand_id
1 'polypeptide(L)'
;MVLPDWLKELGIWYFLGESPAALSGKDNNAEVSLVYQDPFSWIFGSSQTTLFGWLALMVVGVFFCLRFWSRLAPLSTSKKSFLVGLRVASLLLIIGVLCLPALEIREVGLPLLPVLIDTSGSMSIADVPVNEKTSADRAEVEKLSRLAAIREALTRDDSQWLRRLQKRFVLRLYQFSHEATPIEWPPITSQGFTLEATGLTSRIGPSVQQVMDELRGSPLAGVVVLTDGVPNPSSAEALSAVGSLLASRSIPIFPVAIGSDREVADLKLVELNSDDVAFQNDPLIVVAQIKGSGILPQTVKVTLKDGASGKVLETRDLFLNGSKKLETVEFSWIPESPGEFSLVAEVAPLADEPDQENNRQTRQVKVRGDKLRVLLVESTPRYEFRFLKQFLEREPSVELQTLLQEADLEYAKEDRTAIRNFPIRREDFAALDVLILGDIDPRLLSPSSLELIDDFVRNQGGGLIVIAGELNTPFQWNGSILEKLLPFRVSDAQLPERADTPFQPQLTFEATRGSRLFRFAQSPAENQSIWNELAPWFWSLQISALKPGASVLVERQDRGQRTASPLIILQRVGVGKVLFLATDETWRWRFRQGDHLFGKFWIQAIRFMSRRQNDDQDPVRFVADRSTYEIGQKVHLTLEVRDERALPQGTEKLIAQVESAEGQRETIELRRTGQSAAFFEADWTPVREGPYRLQMVDDKLLAKLPLLSILVTAPQRELLATATNTADLKLAAEATRGQYLPIDRIEELPELLPRSQLLPVATIESVRIWNRWELLILLGSLICLEWGLRRRWQTL
;
A
#
# COMPACT_ATOMS: atom_id res chain seq x y z
N MET A 1 54.32 -15.28 18.95
CA MET A 1 55.45 -15.83 18.17
C MET A 1 54.97 -17.16 17.60
N VAL A 2 54.91 -17.32 16.27
CA VAL A 2 54.39 -18.55 15.67
C VAL A 2 55.46 -19.63 15.80
N LEU A 3 55.17 -20.70 16.57
CA LEU A 3 56.07 -21.84 16.72
C LEU A 3 56.20 -22.59 15.38
N PRO A 4 57.38 -23.16 15.07
CA PRO A 4 57.53 -24.09 13.94
C PRO A 4 56.57 -25.28 14.09
N ASP A 5 56.00 -25.76 12.99
CA ASP A 5 54.92 -26.77 13.04
C ASP A 5 55.34 -28.08 13.70
N TRP A 6 56.58 -28.52 13.49
CA TRP A 6 57.13 -29.71 14.17
C TRP A 6 57.18 -29.56 15.71
N LEU A 7 57.34 -28.33 16.21
CA LEU A 7 57.39 -28.02 17.64
C LEU A 7 55.98 -27.97 18.24
N LYS A 8 54.98 -27.56 17.46
CA LYS A 8 53.57 -27.67 17.82
C LYS A 8 53.15 -29.13 17.90
N GLU A 9 53.48 -29.93 16.89
CA GLU A 9 53.14 -31.36 16.86
C GLU A 9 53.76 -32.14 18.02
N LEU A 10 55.03 -31.86 18.33
CA LEU A 10 55.75 -32.51 19.43
C LEU A 10 55.21 -32.06 20.80
N GLY A 11 54.78 -30.79 20.91
CA GLY A 11 54.08 -30.27 22.08
C GLY A 11 52.71 -30.92 22.28
N ILE A 12 51.87 -30.96 21.24
CA ILE A 12 50.53 -31.58 21.26
C ILE A 12 50.65 -33.05 21.69
N TRP A 13 51.56 -33.80 21.08
CA TRP A 13 51.79 -35.21 21.39
C TRP A 13 52.28 -35.42 22.84
N TYR A 14 53.22 -34.59 23.31
CA TYR A 14 53.77 -34.69 24.66
C TYR A 14 52.79 -34.26 25.75
N PHE A 15 51.96 -33.23 25.50
CA PHE A 15 51.10 -32.62 26.51
C PHE A 15 49.71 -33.28 26.61
N LEU A 16 49.18 -33.86 25.54
CA LEU A 16 47.83 -34.43 25.50
C LEU A 16 47.83 -35.96 25.40
N GLY A 17 48.96 -36.60 25.08
CA GLY A 17 49.05 -38.05 24.91
C GLY A 17 48.33 -38.58 23.66
N GLU A 18 47.78 -37.69 22.83
CA GLU A 18 47.10 -38.00 21.59
C GLU A 18 47.88 -37.47 20.39
N SER A 19 47.82 -38.18 19.25
CA SER A 19 48.38 -37.67 18.01
C SER A 19 47.53 -36.49 17.49
N PRO A 20 48.11 -35.51 16.79
CA PRO A 20 47.33 -34.45 16.14
C PRO A 20 46.20 -35.00 15.24
N ALA A 21 46.39 -36.21 14.68
CA ALA A 21 45.40 -36.91 13.87
C ALA A 21 44.21 -37.49 14.67
N ALA A 22 44.37 -37.73 15.99
CA ALA A 22 43.30 -38.20 16.87
C ALA A 22 42.39 -37.04 17.35
N LEU A 23 42.99 -35.86 17.56
CA LEU A 23 42.25 -34.61 17.84
C LEU A 23 41.60 -34.02 16.56
N SER A 24 42.20 -34.27 15.39
CA SER A 24 41.66 -33.98 14.06
C SER A 24 40.65 -35.05 13.60
N GLY A 25 39.73 -35.44 14.47
CA GLY A 25 38.61 -36.32 14.13
C GLY A 25 37.67 -35.64 13.13
N LYS A 26 37.87 -35.98 11.85
CA LYS A 26 37.09 -35.73 10.62
C LYS A 26 36.49 -34.34 10.29
N ASP A 27 36.27 -33.41 11.21
CA ASP A 27 35.74 -32.07 10.87
C ASP A 27 36.28 -30.90 11.72
N ASN A 28 37.16 -31.13 12.69
CA ASN A 28 37.59 -30.09 13.62
C ASN A 28 39.00 -29.55 13.32
N ASN A 29 39.07 -28.38 12.70
CA ASN A 29 40.29 -27.58 12.66
C ASN A 29 40.55 -27.05 14.09
N ALA A 30 41.53 -27.61 14.80
CA ALA A 30 41.95 -27.10 16.10
C ALA A 30 43.18 -26.21 15.93
N GLU A 31 43.12 -24.96 16.41
CA GLU A 31 44.29 -24.08 16.46
C GLU A 31 44.92 -24.14 17.85
N VAL A 32 46.24 -24.40 17.88
CA VAL A 32 47.03 -24.44 19.11
C VAL A 32 47.84 -23.17 19.24
N SER A 33 47.55 -22.40 20.27
CA SER A 33 48.25 -21.14 20.55
C SER A 33 48.92 -21.19 21.91
N LEU A 34 50.17 -20.70 21.97
CA LEU A 34 50.89 -20.53 23.22
C LEU A 34 50.61 -19.14 23.77
N VAL A 35 49.84 -19.08 24.83
CA VAL A 35 49.43 -17.84 25.49
C VAL A 35 50.31 -17.63 26.71
N TYR A 36 50.75 -16.39 26.90
CA TYR A 36 51.49 -15.96 28.08
C TYR A 36 50.71 -14.84 28.74
N GLN A 37 50.66 -14.84 30.06
CA GLN A 37 50.15 -13.70 30.81
C GLN A 37 51.32 -12.84 31.24
N ASP A 38 51.19 -11.53 31.07
CA ASP A 38 52.15 -10.59 31.63
C ASP A 38 51.94 -10.55 33.16
N PRO A 39 52.91 -11.02 33.97
CA PRO A 39 52.76 -11.07 35.43
C PRO A 39 52.64 -9.69 36.06
N PHE A 40 52.94 -8.62 35.32
CA PHE A 40 52.83 -7.24 35.78
C PHE A 40 51.54 -6.54 35.31
N SER A 41 50.75 -7.17 34.44
CA SER A 41 49.51 -6.58 33.88
C SER A 41 48.48 -6.22 34.96
N TRP A 42 48.29 -7.09 35.96
CA TRP A 42 47.36 -6.87 37.07
C TRP A 42 47.83 -5.79 38.06
N ILE A 43 49.13 -5.51 38.13
CA ILE A 43 49.72 -4.54 39.07
C ILE A 43 49.69 -3.14 38.48
N PHE A 44 49.98 -3.00 37.17
CA PHE A 44 50.25 -1.70 36.59
C PHE A 44 49.28 -1.24 35.49
N GLY A 45 48.35 -2.09 35.02
CA GLY A 45 47.20 -1.72 34.20
C GLY A 45 47.47 -1.19 32.77
N SER A 46 48.69 -0.74 32.45
CA SER A 46 49.08 -0.23 31.13
C SER A 46 50.34 -0.92 30.58
N SER A 47 50.42 -1.05 29.25
CA SER A 47 51.55 -1.71 28.56
C SER A 47 52.91 -1.01 28.76
N GLN A 48 52.91 0.29 29.03
CA GLN A 48 54.15 1.04 29.30
C GLN A 48 54.70 0.77 30.70
N THR A 49 53.83 0.50 31.67
CA THR A 49 54.23 0.28 33.06
C THR A 49 54.71 -1.15 33.33
N THR A 50 54.29 -2.13 32.53
CA THR A 50 54.82 -3.51 32.63
C THR A 50 56.29 -3.59 32.20
N LEU A 51 56.72 -2.72 31.28
CA LEU A 51 58.12 -2.57 30.87
C LEU A 51 59.04 -2.22 32.06
N PHE A 52 58.59 -1.36 32.98
CA PHE A 52 59.36 -1.01 34.18
C PHE A 52 59.48 -2.17 35.16
N GLY A 53 58.44 -3.02 35.28
CA GLY A 53 58.49 -4.25 36.06
C GLY A 53 59.53 -5.23 35.53
N TRP A 54 59.55 -5.44 34.20
CA TRP A 54 60.55 -6.24 33.52
C TRP A 54 61.97 -5.69 33.68
N LEU A 55 62.15 -4.37 33.57
CA LEU A 55 63.45 -3.71 33.75
C LEU A 55 63.96 -3.87 35.20
N ALA A 56 63.11 -3.64 36.19
CA ALA A 56 63.46 -3.84 37.60
C ALA A 56 63.87 -5.29 37.87
N LEU A 57 63.13 -6.28 37.35
CA LEU A 57 63.44 -7.69 37.52
C LEU A 57 64.78 -8.05 36.85
N MET A 58 65.07 -7.49 35.67
CA MET A 58 66.37 -7.65 35.01
C MET A 58 67.52 -7.05 35.83
N VAL A 59 67.37 -5.81 36.34
CA VAL A 59 68.38 -5.14 37.16
C VAL A 59 68.69 -5.94 38.42
N VAL A 60 67.66 -6.43 39.12
CA VAL A 60 67.81 -7.29 40.30
C VAL A 60 68.50 -8.60 39.93
N GLY A 61 68.10 -9.25 38.82
CA GLY A 61 68.73 -10.47 38.32
C GLY A 61 70.21 -10.30 38.02
N VAL A 62 70.58 -9.22 37.31
CA VAL A 62 71.97 -8.87 37.01
C VAL A 62 72.76 -8.61 38.30
N PHE A 63 72.20 -7.86 39.24
CA PHE A 63 72.82 -7.62 40.55
C PHE A 63 73.10 -8.93 41.30
N PHE A 64 72.14 -9.86 41.35
CA PHE A 64 72.32 -11.17 41.97
C PHE A 64 73.38 -12.01 41.25
N CYS A 65 73.41 -12.00 39.92
CA CYS A 65 74.44 -12.71 39.13
C CYS A 65 75.84 -12.13 39.36
N LEU A 66 76.00 -10.81 39.42
CA LEU A 66 77.27 -10.14 39.73
C LEU A 66 77.71 -10.42 41.17
N ARG A 67 76.78 -10.37 42.13
CA ARG A 67 77.07 -10.71 43.52
C ARG A 67 77.45 -12.19 43.67
N PHE A 68 76.78 -13.07 42.94
CA PHE A 68 77.11 -14.49 42.88
C PHE A 68 78.49 -14.72 42.27
N TRP A 69 78.81 -14.05 41.16
CA TRP A 69 80.14 -14.06 40.53
C TRP A 69 81.25 -13.63 41.51
N SER A 70 81.01 -12.57 42.29
CA SER A 70 81.98 -12.06 43.28
C SER A 70 82.30 -13.05 44.41
N ARG A 71 81.39 -13.97 44.73
CA ARG A 71 81.55 -14.95 45.82
C ARG A 71 82.25 -16.24 45.40
N LEU A 72 82.56 -16.43 44.12
CA LEU A 72 83.13 -17.67 43.57
C LEU A 72 84.68 -17.67 43.52
N ALA A 73 85.38 -16.82 44.28
CA ALA A 73 86.86 -16.85 44.37
C ALA A 73 87.30 -18.01 45.30
N PRO A 74 88.25 -18.89 44.91
CA PRO A 74 89.35 -18.70 43.94
C PRO A 74 89.21 -19.48 42.62
N LEU A 75 88.01 -19.61 42.03
CA LEU A 75 87.83 -20.36 40.78
C LEU A 75 88.34 -19.63 39.52
N SER A 76 88.72 -20.42 38.50
CA SER A 76 89.05 -19.93 37.16
C SER A 76 87.83 -19.35 36.44
N THR A 77 88.06 -18.42 35.50
CA THR A 77 87.01 -17.69 34.78
C THR A 77 86.02 -18.62 34.07
N SER A 78 86.49 -19.72 33.45
CA SER A 78 85.61 -20.68 32.76
C SER A 78 84.64 -21.39 33.72
N LYS A 79 85.10 -21.76 34.92
CA LYS A 79 84.24 -22.41 35.94
C LYS A 79 83.22 -21.42 36.50
N LYS A 80 83.61 -20.16 36.69
CA LYS A 80 82.70 -19.08 37.10
C LYS A 80 81.62 -18.82 36.06
N SER A 81 82.01 -18.67 34.79
CA SER A 81 81.06 -18.49 33.69
C SER A 81 80.07 -19.64 33.59
N PHE A 82 80.51 -20.89 33.82
CA PHE A 82 79.62 -22.04 33.81
C PHE A 82 78.58 -22.01 34.95
N LEU A 83 79.01 -21.71 36.20
CA LEU A 83 78.08 -21.59 37.34
C LEU A 83 77.11 -20.42 37.19
N VAL A 84 77.60 -19.28 36.68
CA VAL A 84 76.75 -18.13 36.39
C VAL A 84 75.79 -18.45 35.24
N GLY A 85 76.22 -19.21 34.24
CA GLY A 85 75.34 -19.75 33.19
C GLY A 85 74.20 -20.59 33.76
N LEU A 86 74.49 -21.52 34.68
CA LEU A 86 73.46 -22.31 35.39
C LEU A 86 72.52 -21.43 36.22
N ARG A 87 73.05 -20.40 36.88
CA ARG A 87 72.26 -19.44 37.67
C ARG A 87 71.32 -18.62 36.79
N VAL A 88 71.84 -18.08 35.69
CA VAL A 88 71.06 -17.34 34.69
C VAL A 88 69.98 -18.24 34.09
N ALA A 89 70.31 -19.48 33.73
CA ALA A 89 69.34 -20.44 33.22
C ALA A 89 68.21 -20.72 34.24
N SER A 90 68.55 -20.85 35.53
CA SER A 90 67.56 -21.05 36.59
C SER A 90 66.65 -19.82 36.77
N LEU A 91 67.21 -18.60 36.71
CA LEU A 91 66.44 -17.36 36.80
C LEU A 91 65.52 -17.17 35.58
N LEU A 92 66.03 -17.44 34.37
CA LEU A 92 65.22 -17.40 33.15
C LEU A 92 64.08 -18.42 33.19
N LEU A 93 64.31 -19.61 33.75
CA LEU A 93 63.28 -20.62 33.92
C LEU A 93 62.18 -20.16 34.89
N ILE A 94 62.55 -19.56 36.03
CA ILE A 94 61.58 -18.98 36.99
C ILE A 94 60.78 -17.86 36.34
N ILE A 95 61.44 -16.97 35.63
CA ILE A 95 60.79 -15.89 34.87
C ILE A 95 59.79 -16.46 33.85
N GLY A 96 60.21 -17.49 33.10
CA GLY A 96 59.34 -18.17 32.14
C GLY A 96 58.09 -18.78 32.78
N VAL A 97 58.21 -19.34 33.98
CA VAL A 97 57.06 -19.86 34.76
C VAL A 97 56.15 -18.74 35.24
N LEU A 98 56.71 -17.60 35.69
CA LEU A 98 55.93 -16.44 36.14
C LEU A 98 55.11 -15.80 35.02
N CYS A 99 55.48 -15.96 33.76
CA CYS A 99 54.66 -15.57 32.60
C CYS A 99 53.42 -16.46 32.39
N LEU A 100 53.18 -17.43 33.29
CA LEU A 100 52.07 -18.38 33.26
C LEU A 100 51.79 -18.94 31.86
N PRO A 101 52.80 -19.50 31.16
CA PRO A 101 52.60 -20.09 29.84
C PRO A 101 51.49 -21.14 29.89
N ALA A 102 50.51 -20.98 29.00
CA ALA A 102 49.42 -21.91 28.82
C ALA A 102 49.25 -22.22 27.33
N LEU A 103 49.03 -23.49 27.01
CA LEU A 103 48.64 -23.92 25.68
C LEU A 103 47.12 -23.86 25.61
N GLU A 104 46.57 -22.98 24.77
CA GLU A 104 45.14 -22.93 24.50
C GLU A 104 44.83 -23.65 23.19
N ILE A 105 43.93 -24.63 23.25
CA ILE A 105 43.41 -25.34 22.07
C ILE A 105 42.03 -24.78 21.78
N ARG A 106 41.89 -24.11 20.64
CA ARG A 106 40.65 -23.50 20.19
C ARG A 106 40.09 -24.30 19.03
N GLU A 107 38.81 -24.62 19.10
CA GLU A 107 38.07 -25.10 17.94
C GLU A 107 37.89 -23.92 17.00
N VAL A 108 38.35 -24.03 15.76
CA VAL A 108 38.20 -22.98 14.77
C VAL A 108 37.29 -23.43 13.64
N GLY A 109 36.27 -22.63 13.36
CA GLY A 109 35.23 -22.93 12.39
C GLY A 109 35.27 -21.98 11.20
N LEU A 110 34.65 -22.40 10.09
CA LEU A 110 34.37 -21.50 8.98
C LEU A 110 33.28 -20.49 9.42
N PRO A 111 33.42 -19.20 9.07
CA PRO A 111 32.39 -18.23 9.36
C PRO A 111 31.11 -18.52 8.55
N LEU A 112 29.98 -18.13 9.12
CA LEU A 112 28.66 -18.35 8.54
C LEU A 112 28.32 -17.21 7.56
N LEU A 113 27.73 -17.59 6.42
CA LEU A 113 27.28 -16.66 5.39
C LEU A 113 25.78 -16.93 5.09
N PRO A 114 24.86 -16.12 5.64
CA PRO A 114 23.45 -16.18 5.27
C PRO A 114 23.24 -15.65 3.84
N VAL A 115 22.44 -16.39 3.08
CA VAL A 115 21.97 -16.06 1.73
C VAL A 115 20.46 -15.95 1.78
N LEU A 116 19.91 -14.77 1.54
CA LEU A 116 18.49 -14.49 1.54
C LEU A 116 17.99 -14.37 0.10
N ILE A 117 16.92 -15.09 -0.25
CA ILE A 117 16.27 -15.02 -1.57
C ILE A 117 14.87 -14.44 -1.38
N ASP A 118 14.58 -13.38 -2.14
CA ASP A 118 13.25 -12.79 -2.22
C ASP A 118 12.29 -13.71 -2.99
N THR A 119 11.14 -14.00 -2.41
CA THR A 119 10.05 -14.79 -3.02
C THR A 119 8.73 -14.01 -3.08
N SER A 120 8.80 -12.68 -3.04
CA SER A 120 7.65 -11.81 -3.24
C SER A 120 7.06 -11.89 -4.66
N GLY A 121 5.85 -11.36 -4.84
CA GLY A 121 5.12 -11.41 -6.11
C GLY A 121 5.87 -10.77 -7.27
N SER A 122 6.66 -9.72 -7.05
CA SER A 122 7.49 -9.10 -8.09
C SER A 122 8.56 -10.04 -8.66
N MET A 123 8.93 -11.09 -7.94
CA MET A 123 9.91 -12.08 -8.39
C MET A 123 9.35 -13.06 -9.44
N SER A 124 8.03 -12.99 -9.71
CA SER A 124 7.37 -13.69 -10.82
C SER A 124 7.55 -13.00 -12.18
N ILE A 125 7.92 -11.70 -12.21
CA ILE A 125 8.04 -10.90 -13.43
C ILE A 125 9.11 -11.48 -14.37
N ALA A 126 8.77 -11.63 -15.65
CA ALA A 126 9.66 -12.13 -16.70
C ALA A 126 10.38 -10.99 -17.45
N ASP A 127 11.46 -10.46 -16.85
CA ASP A 127 12.21 -9.32 -17.38
C ASP A 127 13.73 -9.54 -17.47
N VAL A 128 14.23 -10.72 -17.11
CA VAL A 128 15.68 -11.03 -17.16
C VAL A 128 16.03 -11.71 -18.50
N PRO A 129 16.93 -11.14 -19.32
CA PRO A 129 17.29 -11.75 -20.60
C PRO A 129 18.08 -13.05 -20.42
N VAL A 130 17.74 -14.10 -21.19
CA VAL A 130 18.53 -15.34 -21.24
C VAL A 130 19.90 -15.05 -21.86
N ASN A 131 20.96 -15.37 -21.13
CA ASN A 131 22.33 -15.04 -21.51
C ASN A 131 22.95 -16.18 -22.36
N GLU A 132 22.37 -16.49 -23.52
CA GLU A 132 23.04 -17.36 -24.50
C GLU A 132 24.14 -16.58 -25.22
N LYS A 133 25.40 -16.86 -24.90
CA LYS A 133 26.59 -16.30 -25.58
C LYS A 133 26.71 -16.71 -27.07
N THR A 134 25.67 -17.24 -27.71
CA THR A 134 25.69 -17.73 -29.09
C THR A 134 24.32 -17.63 -29.76
N SER A 135 23.90 -16.42 -30.17
CA SER A 135 23.15 -16.22 -31.42
C SER A 135 22.79 -14.75 -31.61
N ALA A 136 23.50 -14.08 -32.51
CA ALA A 136 23.26 -12.69 -32.89
C ALA A 136 22.07 -12.50 -33.85
N ASP A 137 21.20 -13.50 -34.05
CA ASP A 137 20.21 -13.52 -35.14
C ASP A 137 18.83 -14.12 -34.75
N ARG A 138 18.30 -13.83 -33.55
CA ARG A 138 16.88 -14.07 -33.27
C ARG A 138 16.22 -12.87 -32.58
N ALA A 139 15.13 -12.42 -33.19
CA ALA A 139 14.37 -11.22 -32.84
C ALA A 139 13.44 -11.37 -31.61
N GLU A 140 13.60 -12.43 -30.82
CA GLU A 140 12.90 -12.62 -29.54
C GLU A 140 13.92 -13.20 -28.55
N VAL A 141 14.49 -12.35 -27.70
CA VAL A 141 15.30 -12.81 -26.56
C VAL A 141 14.31 -13.35 -25.54
N GLU A 142 14.29 -14.66 -25.34
CA GLU A 142 13.48 -15.30 -24.30
C GLU A 142 13.84 -14.64 -22.95
N LYS A 143 12.81 -14.19 -22.22
CA LYS A 143 12.96 -13.54 -20.91
C LYS A 143 12.57 -14.53 -19.82
N LEU A 144 13.40 -14.65 -18.80
CA LEU A 144 13.13 -15.48 -17.63
C LEU A 144 12.46 -14.68 -16.54
N SER A 145 11.65 -15.36 -15.73
CA SER A 145 11.22 -14.81 -14.45
C SER A 145 12.43 -14.56 -13.55
N ARG A 146 12.36 -13.55 -12.68
CA ARG A 146 13.43 -13.21 -11.73
C ARG A 146 13.85 -14.40 -10.87
N LEU A 147 12.89 -15.19 -10.36
CA LEU A 147 13.19 -16.45 -9.66
C LEU A 147 13.84 -17.50 -10.57
N ALA A 148 13.41 -17.63 -11.82
CA ALA A 148 14.04 -18.55 -12.75
C ALA A 148 15.49 -18.15 -13.06
N ALA A 149 15.78 -16.85 -13.16
CA ALA A 149 17.13 -16.33 -13.32
C ALA A 149 18.01 -16.63 -12.10
N ILE A 150 17.48 -16.53 -10.87
CA ILE A 150 18.20 -16.99 -9.66
C ILE A 150 18.51 -18.48 -9.74
N ARG A 151 17.50 -19.29 -10.10
CA ARG A 151 17.67 -20.74 -10.21
C ARG A 151 18.74 -21.09 -11.24
N GLU A 152 18.73 -20.45 -12.40
CA GLU A 152 19.76 -20.63 -13.42
C GLU A 152 21.14 -20.20 -12.89
N ALA A 153 21.26 -19.01 -12.29
CA ALA A 153 22.50 -18.50 -11.75
C ALA A 153 23.10 -19.41 -10.64
N LEU A 154 22.25 -20.00 -9.80
CA LEU A 154 22.65 -20.96 -8.78
C LEU A 154 23.06 -22.31 -9.36
N THR A 155 22.45 -22.78 -10.46
CA THR A 155 22.70 -24.11 -11.06
C THR A 155 23.68 -24.12 -12.23
N ARG A 156 24.05 -22.94 -12.76
CA ARG A 156 25.00 -22.74 -13.86
C ARG A 156 26.34 -23.42 -13.59
N ASP A 157 26.89 -24.06 -14.62
CA ASP A 157 28.21 -24.71 -14.61
C ASP A 157 28.41 -25.67 -13.42
N ASP A 158 27.41 -26.51 -13.11
CA ASP A 158 27.37 -27.44 -11.96
C ASP A 158 27.60 -26.76 -10.59
N SER A 159 27.25 -25.46 -10.50
CA SER A 159 27.37 -24.60 -9.33
C SER A 159 28.80 -24.52 -8.80
N GLN A 160 29.78 -24.50 -9.70
CA GLN A 160 31.20 -24.41 -9.33
C GLN A 160 31.52 -23.23 -8.42
N TRP A 161 30.89 -22.07 -8.61
CA TRP A 161 31.10 -20.89 -7.76
C TRP A 161 30.51 -21.09 -6.36
N LEU A 162 29.33 -21.71 -6.23
CA LEU A 162 28.70 -22.04 -4.95
C LEU A 162 29.54 -23.07 -4.17
N ARG A 163 30.07 -24.09 -4.86
CA ARG A 163 31.01 -25.06 -4.26
C ARG A 163 32.30 -24.38 -3.78
N ARG A 164 32.79 -23.36 -4.49
CA ARG A 164 33.93 -22.54 -4.03
C ARG A 164 33.59 -21.76 -2.75
N LEU A 165 32.36 -21.27 -2.60
CA LEU A 165 31.88 -20.62 -1.38
C LEU A 165 31.72 -21.58 -0.21
N GLN A 166 31.11 -22.76 -0.42
CA GLN A 166 30.92 -23.78 0.61
C GLN A 166 32.24 -24.28 1.21
N LYS A 167 33.34 -24.24 0.44
CA LYS A 167 34.70 -24.55 0.96
C LYS A 167 35.26 -23.47 1.90
N ARG A 168 34.74 -22.25 1.86
CA ARG A 168 35.25 -21.09 2.61
C ARG A 168 34.30 -20.62 3.72
N PHE A 169 33.02 -20.95 3.63
CA PHE A 169 31.96 -20.46 4.51
C PHE A 169 30.91 -21.54 4.75
N VAL A 170 30.29 -21.51 5.94
CA VAL A 170 29.08 -22.28 6.22
C VAL A 170 27.89 -21.49 5.66
N LEU A 171 27.32 -21.96 4.54
CA LEU A 171 26.20 -21.28 3.90
C LEU A 171 24.86 -21.64 4.57
N ARG A 172 24.06 -20.63 4.93
CA ARG A 172 22.66 -20.82 5.35
C ARG A 172 21.72 -20.13 4.38
N LEU A 173 20.77 -20.87 3.82
CA LEU A 173 19.81 -20.35 2.86
C LEU A 173 18.51 -19.94 3.58
N TYR A 174 17.99 -18.78 3.23
CA TYR A 174 16.71 -18.27 3.68
C TYR A 174 15.92 -17.82 2.46
N GLN A 175 14.61 -18.10 2.45
CA GLN A 175 13.67 -17.37 1.59
C GLN A 175 12.97 -16.30 2.43
N PHE A 176 12.57 -15.21 1.81
CA PHE A 176 11.76 -14.21 2.49
C PHE A 176 10.71 -13.58 1.59
N SER A 177 9.61 -13.20 2.22
CA SER A 177 8.60 -12.30 1.65
C SER A 177 8.09 -11.42 2.79
N HIS A 178 7.07 -11.87 3.53
CA HIS A 178 6.61 -11.23 4.76
C HIS A 178 7.58 -11.46 5.94
N GLU A 179 8.17 -12.64 6.01
CA GLU A 179 9.16 -13.04 7.03
C GLU A 179 10.27 -13.89 6.41
N ALA A 180 11.42 -13.98 7.08
CA ALA A 180 12.53 -14.81 6.65
C ALA A 180 12.41 -16.23 7.25
N THR A 181 12.41 -17.25 6.40
CA THR A 181 12.37 -18.66 6.81
C THR A 181 13.59 -19.42 6.28
N PRO A 182 14.28 -20.22 7.11
CA PRO A 182 15.41 -21.03 6.67
C PRO A 182 14.94 -22.17 5.75
N ILE A 183 15.72 -22.45 4.71
CA ILE A 183 15.49 -23.58 3.80
C ILE A 183 16.77 -24.43 3.75
N GLU A 184 16.60 -25.74 3.63
CA GLU A 184 17.73 -26.62 3.32
C GLU A 184 18.24 -26.37 1.90
N TRP A 185 19.55 -26.46 1.69
CA TRP A 185 20.09 -26.44 0.34
C TRP A 185 19.60 -27.69 -0.40
N PRO A 186 18.73 -27.56 -1.43
CA PRO A 186 18.29 -28.72 -2.19
C PRO A 186 19.47 -29.30 -2.98
N PRO A 187 19.38 -30.56 -3.44
CA PRO A 187 20.39 -31.14 -4.31
C PRO A 187 20.62 -30.22 -5.51
N ILE A 188 21.89 -29.91 -5.75
CA ILE A 188 22.35 -29.01 -6.79
C ILE A 188 22.21 -29.72 -8.16
N THR A 189 20.96 -29.90 -8.60
CA THR A 189 20.57 -30.43 -9.89
C THR A 189 19.44 -29.57 -10.45
N SER A 190 19.38 -29.42 -11.77
CA SER A 190 18.45 -28.55 -12.49
C SER A 190 16.95 -28.83 -12.24
N GLN A 191 16.61 -29.97 -11.63
CA GLN A 191 15.23 -30.41 -11.39
C GLN A 191 14.78 -30.34 -9.92
N GLY A 192 15.68 -30.06 -8.97
CA GLY A 192 15.39 -30.14 -7.52
C GLY A 192 15.10 -28.81 -6.82
N PHE A 193 15.29 -27.67 -7.49
CA PHE A 193 15.19 -26.32 -6.90
C PHE A 193 13.89 -25.63 -7.35
N THR A 194 12.80 -25.81 -6.59
CA THR A 194 11.52 -25.13 -6.82
C THR A 194 11.34 -23.99 -5.83
N LEU A 195 11.43 -22.74 -6.31
CA LEU A 195 10.99 -21.55 -5.59
C LEU A 195 9.74 -21.01 -6.28
N GLU A 196 8.73 -20.64 -5.51
CA GLU A 196 7.48 -20.05 -6.01
C GLU A 196 7.36 -18.61 -5.48
N ALA A 197 6.97 -17.68 -6.36
CA ALA A 197 6.76 -16.28 -6.03
C ALA A 197 5.33 -16.05 -5.49
N THR A 198 5.03 -16.61 -4.32
CA THR A 198 3.69 -16.54 -3.70
C THR A 198 3.59 -15.47 -2.61
N GLY A 199 4.69 -14.77 -2.31
CA GLY A 199 4.73 -13.75 -1.25
C GLY A 199 3.91 -12.50 -1.58
N LEU A 200 3.01 -12.12 -0.67
CA LEU A 200 2.15 -10.93 -0.84
C LEU A 200 2.85 -9.60 -0.52
N THR A 201 4.01 -9.64 0.16
CA THR A 201 4.79 -8.48 0.60
C THR A 201 6.29 -8.77 0.50
N SER A 202 7.11 -7.78 0.15
CA SER A 202 8.58 -7.81 0.19
C SER A 202 9.11 -6.96 1.34
N ARG A 203 9.28 -7.58 2.52
CA ARG A 203 9.79 -6.93 3.74
C ARG A 203 11.29 -7.14 3.87
N ILE A 204 12.05 -6.56 2.94
CA ILE A 204 13.50 -6.80 2.77
C ILE A 204 14.29 -6.47 4.05
N GLY A 205 14.19 -5.23 4.55
CA GLY A 205 14.90 -4.79 5.75
C GLY A 205 14.57 -5.62 7.00
N PRO A 206 13.28 -5.74 7.38
CA PRO A 206 12.86 -6.57 8.51
C PRO A 206 13.31 -8.03 8.41
N SER A 207 13.28 -8.63 7.21
CA SER A 207 13.73 -10.01 6.96
C SER A 207 15.24 -10.17 7.22
N VAL A 208 16.05 -9.22 6.75
CA VAL A 208 17.48 -9.20 7.08
C VAL A 208 17.69 -9.05 8.58
N GLN A 209 16.99 -8.12 9.24
CA GLN A 209 17.09 -7.93 10.68
C GLN A 209 16.71 -9.19 11.47
N GLN A 210 15.67 -9.91 11.06
CA GLN A 210 15.23 -11.17 11.66
C GLN A 210 16.34 -12.23 11.59
N VAL A 211 16.97 -12.42 10.42
CA VAL A 211 18.10 -13.36 10.26
C VAL A 211 19.29 -12.94 11.11
N MET A 212 19.58 -11.64 11.19
CA MET A 212 20.66 -11.12 12.06
C MET A 212 20.39 -11.31 13.55
N ASP A 213 19.12 -11.39 13.94
CA ASP A 213 18.70 -11.63 15.31
C ASP A 213 18.72 -13.13 15.66
N GLU A 214 18.35 -13.99 14.72
CA GLU A 214 18.48 -15.44 14.83
C GLU A 214 19.95 -15.87 14.94
N LEU A 215 20.84 -15.27 14.13
CA LEU A 215 22.26 -15.63 14.07
C LEU A 215 23.13 -14.86 15.08
N ARG A 216 22.54 -14.24 16.11
CA ARG A 216 23.30 -13.54 17.17
C ARG A 216 24.30 -14.49 17.83
N GLY A 217 25.53 -14.01 17.98
CA GLY A 217 26.62 -14.78 18.60
C GLY A 217 27.36 -15.72 17.64
N SER A 218 26.90 -15.88 16.40
CA SER A 218 27.65 -16.61 15.37
C SER A 218 28.63 -15.68 14.63
N PRO A 219 29.82 -16.16 14.24
CA PRO A 219 30.76 -15.38 13.44
C PRO A 219 30.27 -15.26 11.99
N LEU A 220 29.81 -14.07 11.60
CA LEU A 220 29.28 -13.79 10.26
C LEU A 220 30.35 -13.17 9.36
N ALA A 221 30.53 -13.73 8.16
CA ALA A 221 31.43 -13.17 7.15
C ALA A 221 30.81 -11.99 6.37
N GLY A 222 29.47 -11.93 6.32
CA GLY A 222 28.68 -10.96 5.57
C GLY A 222 27.25 -11.46 5.42
N VAL A 223 26.42 -10.75 4.67
CA VAL A 223 25.04 -11.15 4.32
C VAL A 223 24.85 -10.99 2.82
N VAL A 224 24.31 -12.00 2.14
CA VAL A 224 23.99 -11.94 0.70
C VAL A 224 22.47 -11.86 0.56
N VAL A 225 21.97 -10.90 -0.23
CA VAL A 225 20.53 -10.71 -0.43
C VAL A 225 20.24 -10.68 -1.93
N LEU A 226 19.44 -11.62 -2.43
CA LEU A 226 19.00 -11.72 -3.82
C LEU A 226 17.58 -11.15 -3.91
N THR A 227 17.42 -9.95 -4.48
CA THR A 227 16.15 -9.20 -4.52
C THR A 227 16.13 -8.19 -5.67
N ASP A 228 14.95 -7.70 -6.05
CA ASP A 228 14.78 -6.55 -6.93
C ASP A 228 14.88 -5.19 -6.18
N GLY A 229 14.94 -5.22 -4.84
CA GLY A 229 15.12 -4.04 -3.99
C GLY A 229 13.86 -3.19 -3.80
N VAL A 230 12.68 -3.64 -4.21
CA VAL A 230 11.42 -2.88 -4.11
C VAL A 230 10.68 -3.28 -2.82
N PRO A 231 10.73 -2.48 -1.74
CA PRO A 231 10.06 -2.82 -0.49
C PRO A 231 8.55 -2.59 -0.54
N ASN A 232 7.78 -3.47 0.11
CA ASN A 232 6.32 -3.38 0.26
C ASN A 232 5.94 -3.96 1.63
N PRO A 233 5.14 -3.25 2.48
CA PRO A 233 4.23 -2.14 2.14
C PRO A 233 4.81 -0.72 2.21
N SER A 234 6.03 -0.55 2.73
CA SER A 234 6.59 0.78 3.00
C SER A 234 8.04 0.89 2.58
N SER A 235 8.41 2.03 2.00
CA SER A 235 9.80 2.39 1.70
C SER A 235 10.68 2.51 2.95
N ALA A 236 10.09 2.62 4.15
CA ALA A 236 10.82 2.56 5.41
C ALA A 236 11.41 1.17 5.69
N GLU A 237 10.90 0.12 5.05
CA GLU A 237 11.36 -1.27 5.18
C GLU A 237 12.38 -1.66 4.08
N ALA A 238 12.94 -0.66 3.38
CA ALA A 238 13.98 -0.85 2.38
C ALA A 238 15.26 -1.48 2.95
N LEU A 239 16.12 -2.00 2.08
CA LEU A 239 17.35 -2.66 2.50
C LEU A 239 18.34 -1.67 3.13
N SER A 240 18.37 -0.42 2.65
CA SER A 240 19.21 0.63 3.23
C SER A 240 18.89 0.94 4.70
N ALA A 241 17.66 0.69 5.16
CA ALA A 241 17.23 0.95 6.53
C ALA A 241 18.03 0.12 7.55
N VAL A 242 18.43 -1.11 7.20
CA VAL A 242 19.25 -1.98 8.06
C VAL A 242 20.76 -1.77 7.87
N GLY A 243 21.18 -0.92 6.94
CA GLY A 243 22.60 -0.66 6.66
C GLY A 243 23.37 -0.12 7.86
N SER A 244 22.77 0.79 8.64
CA SER A 244 23.39 1.35 9.85
C SER A 244 23.59 0.31 10.96
N LEU A 245 22.62 -0.59 11.14
CA LEU A 245 22.68 -1.71 12.08
C LEU A 245 23.83 -2.65 11.72
N LEU A 246 23.93 -3.06 10.46
CA LEU A 246 24.98 -3.94 9.96
C LEU A 246 26.38 -3.29 10.03
N ALA A 247 26.46 -2.00 9.69
CA ALA A 247 27.70 -1.22 9.79
C ALA A 247 28.22 -1.15 11.23
N SER A 248 27.34 -0.96 12.22
CA SER A 248 27.71 -0.95 13.64
C SER A 248 28.30 -2.27 14.12
N ARG A 249 27.91 -3.39 13.48
CA ARG A 249 28.41 -4.74 13.76
C ARG A 249 29.59 -5.15 12.86
N SER A 250 30.05 -4.26 11.96
CA SER A 250 31.10 -4.55 10.97
C SER A 250 30.78 -5.73 10.04
N ILE A 251 29.50 -5.90 9.68
CA ILE A 251 29.03 -7.00 8.82
C ILE A 251 28.71 -6.43 7.44
N PRO A 252 29.47 -6.78 6.38
CA PRO A 252 29.21 -6.30 5.02
C PRO A 252 27.97 -6.97 4.41
N ILE A 253 27.17 -6.19 3.67
CA ILE A 253 26.05 -6.71 2.88
C ILE A 253 26.39 -6.74 1.38
N PHE A 254 26.01 -7.81 0.71
CA PHE A 254 26.20 -8.03 -0.73
C PHE A 254 24.83 -8.20 -1.39
N PRO A 255 24.18 -7.09 -1.78
CA PRO A 255 22.93 -7.14 -2.51
C PRO A 255 23.19 -7.56 -3.95
N VAL A 256 22.53 -8.65 -4.37
CA VAL A 256 22.50 -9.14 -5.73
C VAL A 256 21.18 -8.70 -6.35
N ALA A 257 21.26 -7.72 -7.25
CA ALA A 257 20.12 -7.14 -7.93
C ALA A 257 19.59 -8.04 -9.04
N ILE A 258 18.28 -8.23 -9.07
CA ILE A 258 17.58 -9.05 -10.04
C ILE A 258 16.47 -8.21 -10.71
N GLY A 259 16.27 -8.43 -12.00
CA GLY A 259 15.36 -7.64 -12.83
C GLY A 259 16.07 -6.52 -13.59
N SER A 260 15.30 -5.86 -14.44
CA SER A 260 15.75 -4.74 -15.28
C SER A 260 15.71 -3.42 -14.51
N ASP A 261 16.74 -2.58 -14.71
CA ASP A 261 16.77 -1.20 -14.21
C ASP A 261 15.88 -0.25 -15.05
N ARG A 262 15.41 -0.72 -16.22
CA ARG A 262 14.42 -0.05 -17.05
C ARG A 262 13.03 -0.53 -16.66
N GLU A 263 12.11 0.42 -16.52
CA GLU A 263 10.68 0.11 -16.40
C GLU A 263 10.24 -0.69 -17.63
N VAL A 264 9.68 -1.88 -17.38
CA VAL A 264 9.06 -2.68 -18.42
C VAL A 264 7.80 -1.95 -18.88
N ALA A 265 7.54 -1.97 -20.19
CA ALA A 265 6.32 -1.39 -20.75
C ALA A 265 5.10 -2.11 -20.15
N ASP A 266 4.28 -1.38 -19.40
CA ASP A 266 3.12 -1.91 -18.69
C ASP A 266 1.98 -0.90 -18.75
N LEU A 267 0.82 -1.37 -19.18
CA LEU A 267 -0.43 -0.64 -19.11
C LEU A 267 -1.20 -1.12 -17.89
N LYS A 268 -1.85 -0.18 -17.21
CA LYS A 268 -2.68 -0.52 -16.07
C LYS A 268 -3.95 0.30 -16.06
N LEU A 269 -5.09 -0.38 -15.93
CA LEU A 269 -6.36 0.26 -15.68
C LEU A 269 -6.52 0.45 -14.16
N VAL A 270 -6.32 1.68 -13.70
CA VAL A 270 -6.26 2.02 -12.27
C VAL A 270 -7.66 2.11 -11.67
N GLU A 271 -8.59 2.75 -12.36
CA GLU A 271 -9.92 3.03 -11.83
C GLU A 271 -10.97 3.03 -12.94
N LEU A 272 -12.17 2.51 -12.63
CA LEU A 272 -13.33 2.53 -13.51
C LEU A 272 -14.54 3.09 -12.77
N ASN A 273 -14.92 4.32 -13.10
CA ASN A 273 -15.95 5.09 -12.43
C ASN A 273 -17.20 5.26 -13.30
N SER A 274 -18.37 5.03 -12.71
CA SER A 274 -19.69 5.28 -13.31
C SER A 274 -20.71 5.54 -12.21
N ASP A 275 -21.91 5.99 -12.59
CA ASP A 275 -23.04 5.91 -11.66
C ASP A 275 -23.40 4.44 -11.46
N ASP A 276 -23.78 4.06 -10.24
CA ASP A 276 -24.38 2.73 -9.96
C ASP A 276 -25.72 2.55 -10.71
N VAL A 277 -26.31 3.70 -11.01
CA VAL A 277 -27.68 4.03 -11.41
C VAL A 277 -27.96 4.42 -12.87
N ALA A 278 -28.21 3.54 -13.84
CA ALA A 278 -28.57 3.94 -15.22
C ALA A 278 -30.09 3.83 -15.52
N PHE A 279 -30.55 4.47 -16.60
CA PHE A 279 -31.92 4.37 -17.11
C PHE A 279 -31.91 3.80 -18.53
N GLN A 280 -32.91 2.97 -18.84
CA GLN A 280 -33.07 2.41 -20.17
C GLN A 280 -33.18 3.51 -21.22
N ASN A 281 -32.46 3.35 -22.32
CA ASN A 281 -32.35 4.29 -23.44
C ASN A 281 -31.70 5.65 -23.09
N ASP A 282 -30.95 5.71 -21.99
CA ASP A 282 -30.25 6.92 -21.55
C ASP A 282 -28.73 6.75 -21.54
N PRO A 283 -27.92 7.66 -22.12
CA PRO A 283 -26.46 7.54 -22.07
C PRO A 283 -25.90 7.58 -20.64
N LEU A 284 -25.24 6.50 -20.25
CA LEU A 284 -24.41 6.37 -19.08
C LEU A 284 -22.95 6.68 -19.43
N ILE A 285 -22.36 7.66 -18.73
CA ILE A 285 -20.93 7.95 -18.82
C ILE A 285 -20.14 7.04 -17.88
N VAL A 286 -19.14 6.37 -18.44
CA VAL A 286 -18.18 5.52 -17.71
C VAL A 286 -16.78 6.06 -17.95
N VAL A 287 -16.05 6.37 -16.89
CA VAL A 287 -14.73 7.01 -16.92
C VAL A 287 -13.69 5.98 -16.48
N ALA A 288 -12.75 5.64 -17.36
CA ALA A 288 -11.63 4.80 -17.03
C ALA A 288 -10.34 5.63 -16.91
N GLN A 289 -9.54 5.37 -15.88
CA GLN A 289 -8.22 5.94 -15.69
C GLN A 289 -7.16 4.89 -15.99
N ILE A 290 -6.26 5.20 -16.93
CA ILE A 290 -5.21 4.32 -17.40
C ILE A 290 -3.86 4.96 -17.08
N LYS A 291 -2.93 4.14 -16.61
CA LYS A 291 -1.52 4.51 -16.40
C LYS A 291 -0.66 3.70 -17.34
N GLY A 292 0.21 4.37 -18.10
CA GLY A 292 1.29 3.72 -18.83
C GLY A 292 2.62 3.94 -18.14
N SER A 293 3.40 2.88 -17.94
CA SER A 293 4.76 2.94 -17.37
C SER A 293 5.76 2.33 -18.35
N GLY A 294 6.94 2.96 -18.54
CA GLY A 294 7.95 2.45 -19.48
C GLY A 294 7.57 2.46 -20.97
N ILE A 295 6.52 3.19 -21.38
CA ILE A 295 5.96 3.15 -22.74
C ILE A 295 6.41 4.37 -23.56
N LEU A 296 6.74 4.17 -24.85
CA LEU A 296 6.91 5.28 -25.80
C LEU A 296 5.56 5.92 -26.15
N PRO A 297 5.53 7.22 -26.56
CA PRO A 297 4.29 7.86 -26.94
C PRO A 297 3.56 7.12 -28.06
N GLN A 298 2.36 6.61 -27.78
CA GLN A 298 1.57 5.83 -28.73
C GLN A 298 0.08 5.86 -28.41
N THR A 299 -0.74 5.50 -29.39
CA THR A 299 -2.20 5.39 -29.23
C THR A 299 -2.57 3.93 -28.95
N VAL A 300 -3.30 3.71 -27.87
CA VAL A 300 -3.83 2.39 -27.48
C VAL A 300 -5.35 2.38 -27.57
N LYS A 301 -5.92 1.21 -27.86
CA LYS A 301 -7.38 1.03 -27.90
C LYS A 301 -7.90 0.64 -26.53
N VAL A 302 -8.89 1.34 -26.03
CA VAL A 302 -9.62 0.98 -24.81
C VAL A 302 -11.04 0.61 -25.19
N THR A 303 -11.50 -0.55 -24.74
CA THR A 303 -12.82 -1.11 -25.06
C THR A 303 -13.66 -1.23 -23.79
N LEU A 304 -14.92 -0.82 -23.86
CA LEU A 304 -15.93 -1.08 -22.85
C LEU A 304 -16.78 -2.25 -23.34
N LYS A 305 -16.90 -3.31 -22.53
CA LYS A 305 -17.63 -4.54 -22.83
C LYS A 305 -18.69 -4.80 -21.76
N ASP A 306 -19.74 -5.52 -22.14
CA ASP A 306 -20.64 -6.17 -21.19
C ASP A 306 -19.99 -7.46 -20.69
N GLY A 307 -19.81 -7.57 -19.37
CA GLY A 307 -19.17 -8.68 -18.69
C GLY A 307 -20.00 -9.97 -18.69
N ALA A 308 -21.30 -9.91 -18.92
CA ALA A 308 -22.13 -11.11 -19.02
C ALA A 308 -22.11 -11.72 -20.44
N SER A 309 -22.22 -10.88 -21.46
CA SER A 309 -22.28 -11.32 -22.86
C SER A 309 -20.94 -11.28 -23.60
N GLY A 310 -19.95 -10.56 -23.09
CA GLY A 310 -18.69 -10.24 -23.77
C GLY A 310 -18.84 -9.25 -24.93
N LYS A 311 -20.05 -8.70 -25.17
CA LYS A 311 -20.31 -7.78 -26.28
C LYS A 311 -19.58 -6.45 -26.06
N VAL A 312 -18.85 -5.98 -27.08
CA VAL A 312 -18.24 -4.65 -27.07
C VAL A 312 -19.34 -3.59 -27.17
N LEU A 313 -19.40 -2.71 -26.18
CA LEU A 313 -20.36 -1.61 -26.07
C LEU A 313 -19.82 -0.36 -26.77
N GLU A 314 -18.56 -0.02 -26.53
CA GLU A 314 -17.89 1.12 -27.16
C GLU A 314 -16.36 0.91 -27.18
N THR A 315 -15.69 1.49 -28.18
CA THR A 315 -14.22 1.49 -28.29
C THR A 315 -13.74 2.92 -28.46
N ARG A 316 -12.69 3.29 -27.74
CA ARG A 316 -12.05 4.60 -27.82
C ARG A 316 -10.55 4.45 -27.96
N ASP A 317 -9.95 5.36 -28.73
CA ASP A 317 -8.51 5.48 -28.85
C ASP A 317 -8.00 6.44 -27.77
N LEU A 318 -6.98 6.03 -27.01
CA LEU A 318 -6.32 6.83 -25.99
C LEU A 318 -4.87 7.05 -26.37
N PHE A 319 -4.45 8.32 -26.47
CA PHE A 319 -3.05 8.65 -26.67
C PHE A 319 -2.31 8.69 -25.33
N LEU A 320 -1.31 7.83 -25.18
CA LEU A 320 -0.43 7.80 -24.03
C LEU A 320 0.86 8.53 -24.39
N ASN A 321 1.21 9.54 -23.61
CA ASN A 321 2.40 10.37 -23.84
C ASN A 321 3.70 9.78 -23.24
N GLY A 322 3.65 8.56 -22.69
CA GLY A 322 4.79 7.90 -22.04
C GLY A 322 5.19 8.50 -20.69
N SER A 323 4.42 9.44 -20.14
CA SER A 323 4.63 9.96 -18.79
C SER A 323 3.94 9.07 -17.75
N LYS A 324 4.47 9.01 -16.51
CA LYS A 324 3.85 8.28 -15.38
C LYS A 324 2.50 8.85 -14.91
N LYS A 325 1.87 9.72 -15.71
CA LYS A 325 0.63 10.41 -15.39
C LYS A 325 -0.57 9.52 -15.71
N LEU A 326 -1.63 9.67 -14.93
CA LEU A 326 -2.94 9.06 -15.22
C LEU A 326 -3.57 9.77 -16.40
N GLU A 327 -3.88 9.02 -17.45
CA GLU A 327 -4.66 9.47 -18.59
C GLU A 327 -6.09 8.95 -18.45
N THR A 328 -7.07 9.74 -18.87
CA THR A 328 -8.49 9.43 -18.66
C THR A 328 -9.21 9.26 -20.00
N VAL A 329 -10.03 8.21 -20.09
CA VAL A 329 -10.93 7.98 -21.23
C VAL A 329 -12.37 7.88 -20.74
N GLU A 330 -13.29 8.54 -21.45
CA GLU A 330 -14.71 8.52 -21.16
C GLU A 330 -15.46 7.72 -22.24
N PHE A 331 -16.32 6.81 -21.80
CA PHE A 331 -17.28 6.06 -22.62
C PHE A 331 -18.70 6.56 -22.37
N SER A 332 -19.57 6.46 -23.36
CA SER A 332 -20.98 6.84 -23.33
C SER A 332 -21.84 5.68 -23.82
N TRP A 333 -22.22 4.78 -22.91
CA TRP A 333 -23.03 3.62 -23.22
C TRP A 333 -24.52 3.86 -22.97
N ILE A 334 -25.38 3.53 -23.93
CA ILE A 334 -26.85 3.60 -23.79
C ILE A 334 -27.39 2.18 -23.54
N PRO A 335 -27.96 1.89 -22.36
CA PRO A 335 -28.48 0.56 -22.05
C PRO A 335 -29.87 0.36 -22.69
N GLU A 336 -30.03 -0.71 -23.47
CA GLU A 336 -31.27 -0.98 -24.22
C GLU A 336 -32.33 -1.73 -23.40
N SER A 337 -31.95 -2.38 -22.30
CA SER A 337 -32.86 -3.17 -21.45
C SER A 337 -32.63 -2.89 -19.96
N PRO A 338 -33.67 -3.02 -19.11
CA PRO A 338 -33.52 -2.96 -17.68
C PRO A 338 -32.86 -4.22 -17.11
N GLY A 339 -32.12 -4.09 -16.01
CA GLY A 339 -31.40 -5.21 -15.38
C GLY A 339 -30.14 -4.76 -14.65
N GLU A 340 -29.38 -5.71 -14.12
CA GLU A 340 -28.05 -5.45 -13.56
C GLU A 340 -27.00 -5.85 -14.61
N PHE A 341 -26.10 -4.93 -14.92
CA PHE A 341 -25.05 -5.07 -15.92
C PHE A 341 -23.69 -5.01 -15.26
N SER A 342 -22.77 -5.84 -15.74
CA SER A 342 -21.36 -5.81 -15.33
C SER A 342 -20.58 -5.15 -16.45
N LEU A 343 -20.11 -3.92 -16.26
CA LEU A 343 -19.32 -3.20 -17.26
C LEU A 343 -17.84 -3.51 -17.08
N VAL A 344 -17.19 -3.89 -18.16
CA VAL A 344 -15.79 -4.29 -18.18
C VAL A 344 -15.03 -3.34 -19.10
N ALA A 345 -14.15 -2.53 -18.56
CA ALA A 345 -13.21 -1.76 -19.36
C ALA A 345 -11.91 -2.55 -19.52
N GLU A 346 -11.40 -2.61 -20.74
CA GLU A 346 -10.21 -3.38 -21.12
C GLU A 346 -9.35 -2.58 -22.09
N VAL A 347 -8.07 -2.42 -21.75
CA VAL A 347 -7.06 -1.80 -22.61
C VAL A 347 -6.42 -2.88 -23.47
N ALA A 348 -6.21 -2.60 -24.76
CA ALA A 348 -5.52 -3.52 -25.65
C ALA A 348 -4.06 -3.72 -25.18
N PRO A 349 -3.60 -4.97 -24.99
CA PRO A 349 -2.28 -5.24 -24.45
C PRO A 349 -1.19 -4.81 -25.42
N LEU A 350 -0.02 -4.46 -24.87
CA LEU A 350 1.17 -4.17 -25.67
C LEU A 350 2.01 -5.42 -25.90
N ALA A 351 2.85 -5.38 -26.94
CA ALA A 351 3.88 -6.39 -27.11
C ALA A 351 4.84 -6.35 -25.91
N ASP A 352 5.20 -7.52 -25.39
CA ASP A 352 6.11 -7.73 -24.24
C ASP A 352 5.64 -7.18 -22.88
N GLU A 353 4.33 -7.02 -22.69
CA GLU A 353 3.74 -6.62 -21.42
C GLU A 353 3.75 -7.78 -20.39
N PRO A 354 4.25 -7.56 -19.16
CA PRO A 354 4.46 -8.63 -18.17
C PRO A 354 3.16 -9.09 -17.48
N ASP A 355 2.19 -8.20 -17.30
CA ASP A 355 0.89 -8.49 -16.68
C ASP A 355 -0.20 -7.96 -17.60
N GLN A 356 -1.05 -8.85 -18.13
CA GLN A 356 -2.19 -8.47 -18.97
C GLN A 356 -3.51 -8.46 -18.19
N GLU A 357 -3.53 -8.97 -16.96
CA GLU A 357 -4.75 -9.02 -16.14
C GLU A 357 -5.04 -7.65 -15.53
N ASN A 358 -4.01 -6.85 -15.28
CA ASN A 358 -4.12 -5.47 -14.79
C ASN A 358 -4.70 -4.47 -15.83
N ASN A 359 -4.89 -4.91 -17.08
CA ASN A 359 -5.46 -4.12 -18.17
C ASN A 359 -6.98 -4.09 -18.18
N ARG A 360 -7.61 -4.85 -17.28
CA ARG A 360 -9.05 -5.01 -17.21
C ARG A 360 -9.58 -4.59 -15.84
N GLN A 361 -10.68 -3.84 -15.83
CA GLN A 361 -11.41 -3.50 -14.61
C GLN A 361 -12.91 -3.67 -14.80
N THR A 362 -13.61 -4.08 -13.74
CA THR A 362 -15.05 -4.37 -13.77
C THR A 362 -15.84 -3.47 -12.82
N ARG A 363 -17.00 -2.99 -13.25
CA ARG A 363 -17.92 -2.15 -12.47
C ARG A 363 -19.38 -2.59 -12.67
N GLN A 364 -20.13 -2.76 -11.59
CA GLN A 364 -21.56 -3.10 -11.68
C GLN A 364 -22.43 -1.85 -11.81
N VAL A 365 -23.43 -1.91 -12.70
CA VAL A 365 -24.40 -0.85 -12.94
C VAL A 365 -25.79 -1.44 -13.06
N LYS A 366 -26.76 -0.87 -12.37
CA LYS A 366 -28.17 -1.25 -12.46
C LYS A 366 -28.90 -0.32 -13.42
N VAL A 367 -29.60 -0.87 -14.40
CA VAL A 367 -30.41 -0.14 -15.38
C VAL A 367 -31.88 -0.31 -15.00
N ARG A 368 -32.61 0.81 -14.87
CA ARG A 368 -34.06 0.79 -14.63
C ARG A 368 -34.84 1.05 -15.92
N GLY A 369 -35.97 0.36 -16.06
CA GLY A 369 -36.93 0.55 -17.14
C GLY A 369 -38.12 1.46 -16.77
N ASP A 370 -38.26 1.80 -15.49
CA ASP A 370 -39.38 2.61 -15.02
C ASP A 370 -39.19 4.09 -15.39
N LYS A 371 -40.29 4.75 -15.76
CA LYS A 371 -40.32 6.19 -16.04
C LYS A 371 -40.32 7.00 -14.75
N LEU A 372 -39.67 8.17 -14.80
CA LEU A 372 -39.68 9.13 -13.71
C LEU A 372 -41.05 9.78 -13.63
N ARG A 373 -41.73 9.65 -12.48
CA ARG A 373 -43.04 10.26 -12.25
C ARG A 373 -42.85 11.69 -11.78
N VAL A 374 -43.31 12.64 -12.58
CA VAL A 374 -43.11 14.08 -12.36
C VAL A 374 -44.45 14.80 -12.30
N LEU A 375 -44.65 15.61 -11.27
CA LEU A 375 -45.81 16.47 -11.10
C LEU A 375 -45.36 17.92 -11.25
N LEU A 376 -45.81 18.58 -12.31
CA LEU A 376 -45.53 19.99 -12.59
C LEU A 376 -46.74 20.83 -12.21
N VAL A 377 -46.61 21.63 -11.16
CA VAL A 377 -47.66 22.52 -10.66
C VAL A 377 -47.25 23.96 -10.84
N GLU A 378 -48.16 24.75 -11.39
CA GLU A 378 -47.90 26.15 -11.73
C GLU A 378 -49.17 26.97 -11.45
N SER A 379 -49.03 28.26 -11.11
CA SER A 379 -50.21 29.12 -10.92
C SER A 379 -50.91 29.42 -12.25
N THR A 380 -50.14 29.93 -13.21
CA THR A 380 -50.58 30.39 -14.54
C THR A 380 -49.70 29.79 -15.64
N PRO A 381 -50.18 29.64 -16.89
CA PRO A 381 -49.41 29.01 -17.97
C PRO A 381 -48.31 29.91 -18.55
N ARG A 382 -47.26 30.20 -17.75
CA ARG A 382 -46.08 30.97 -18.13
C ARG A 382 -45.30 30.30 -19.27
N TYR A 383 -44.39 31.04 -19.91
CA TYR A 383 -43.54 30.49 -20.97
C TYR A 383 -42.76 29.25 -20.50
N GLU A 384 -42.20 29.30 -19.28
CA GLU A 384 -41.50 28.16 -18.69
C GLU A 384 -42.40 26.92 -18.60
N PHE A 385 -43.59 27.04 -18.00
CA PHE A 385 -44.58 25.96 -17.94
C PHE A 385 -44.90 25.38 -19.32
N ARG A 386 -45.21 26.25 -20.29
CA ARG A 386 -45.60 25.84 -21.65
C ARG A 386 -44.51 24.98 -22.30
N PHE A 387 -43.26 25.44 -22.25
CA PHE A 387 -42.17 24.77 -22.95
C PHE A 387 -41.67 23.54 -22.19
N LEU A 388 -41.63 23.59 -20.85
CA LEU A 388 -41.27 22.45 -20.02
C LEU A 388 -42.29 21.32 -20.18
N LYS A 389 -43.59 21.63 -20.09
CA LYS A 389 -44.67 20.66 -20.34
C LYS A 389 -44.53 20.02 -21.72
N GLN A 390 -44.39 20.82 -22.77
CA GLN A 390 -44.27 20.30 -24.14
C GLN A 390 -43.03 19.41 -24.33
N PHE A 391 -41.92 19.72 -23.65
CA PHE A 391 -40.72 18.87 -23.69
C PHE A 391 -40.94 17.55 -22.94
N LEU A 392 -41.37 17.60 -21.67
CA LEU A 392 -41.56 16.42 -20.82
C LEU A 392 -42.65 15.47 -21.36
N GLU A 393 -43.67 15.99 -22.03
CA GLU A 393 -44.69 15.19 -22.71
C GLU A 393 -44.17 14.30 -23.85
N ARG A 394 -43.03 14.67 -24.44
CA ARG A 394 -42.37 13.95 -25.54
C ARG A 394 -41.22 13.06 -25.03
N GLU A 395 -40.80 13.26 -23.78
CA GLU A 395 -39.66 12.56 -23.20
C GLU A 395 -40.07 11.13 -22.76
N PRO A 396 -39.50 10.07 -23.36
CA PRO A 396 -39.93 8.70 -23.09
C PRO A 396 -39.63 8.25 -21.65
N SER A 397 -38.61 8.84 -21.02
CA SER A 397 -38.19 8.50 -19.65
C SER A 397 -39.02 9.16 -18.55
N VAL A 398 -40.01 9.99 -18.89
CA VAL A 398 -40.83 10.75 -17.93
C VAL A 398 -42.32 10.41 -18.08
N GLU A 399 -42.99 10.22 -16.95
CA GLU A 399 -44.45 10.21 -16.85
C GLU A 399 -44.88 11.52 -16.19
N LEU A 400 -45.49 12.41 -16.98
CA LEU A 400 -45.84 13.76 -16.57
C LEU A 400 -47.31 13.88 -16.16
N GLN A 401 -47.55 14.47 -14.99
CA GLN A 401 -48.81 15.05 -14.59
C GLN A 401 -48.65 16.57 -14.40
N THR A 402 -49.65 17.35 -14.78
CA THR A 402 -49.63 18.82 -14.67
C THR A 402 -50.83 19.35 -13.90
N LEU A 403 -50.65 20.44 -13.16
CA LEU A 403 -51.74 21.17 -12.51
C LEU A 403 -51.53 22.68 -12.66
N LEU A 404 -52.55 23.38 -13.16
CA LEU A 404 -52.61 24.83 -13.18
C LEU A 404 -53.61 25.31 -12.12
N GLN A 405 -53.17 26.13 -11.16
CA GLN A 405 -54.04 26.55 -10.05
C GLN A 405 -55.18 27.47 -10.51
N GLU A 406 -54.92 28.34 -11.49
CA GLU A 406 -55.92 29.30 -12.01
C GLU A 406 -56.68 28.79 -13.24
N ALA A 407 -56.42 27.56 -13.69
CA ALA A 407 -57.14 26.98 -14.82
C ALA A 407 -58.55 26.53 -14.43
N ASP A 408 -59.46 26.54 -15.40
CA ASP A 408 -60.80 25.99 -15.23
C ASP A 408 -60.72 24.47 -14.99
N LEU A 409 -61.62 23.91 -14.19
CA LEU A 409 -61.63 22.47 -13.83
C LEU A 409 -61.80 21.56 -15.07
N GLU A 410 -62.36 22.13 -16.14
CA GLU A 410 -62.53 21.47 -17.43
C GLU A 410 -61.22 21.31 -18.21
N TYR A 411 -60.16 22.07 -17.89
CA TYR A 411 -58.84 21.95 -18.53
C TYR A 411 -58.28 20.53 -18.46
N ALA A 412 -58.51 19.84 -17.34
CA ALA A 412 -58.12 18.45 -17.14
C ALA A 412 -58.83 17.44 -18.07
N LYS A 413 -59.90 17.85 -18.78
CA LYS A 413 -60.55 17.02 -19.80
C LYS A 413 -59.96 17.26 -21.20
N GLU A 414 -59.37 18.42 -21.43
CA GLU A 414 -58.79 18.82 -22.72
C GLU A 414 -57.34 18.37 -22.84
N ASP A 415 -56.61 18.35 -21.72
CA ASP A 415 -55.19 18.01 -21.69
C ASP A 415 -54.92 16.66 -21.00
N ARG A 416 -54.27 15.75 -21.73
CA ARG A 416 -53.99 14.38 -21.26
C ARG A 416 -53.13 14.30 -20.00
N THR A 417 -52.32 15.31 -19.74
CA THR A 417 -51.41 15.33 -18.56
C THR A 417 -52.02 16.07 -17.39
N ALA A 418 -53.06 16.88 -17.61
CA ALA A 418 -53.62 17.73 -16.59
C ALA A 418 -54.48 16.94 -15.59
N ILE A 419 -54.21 17.13 -14.30
CA ILE A 419 -55.00 16.59 -13.21
C ILE A 419 -55.97 17.64 -12.68
N ARG A 420 -57.13 17.21 -12.15
CA ARG A 420 -58.16 18.14 -11.66
C ARG A 420 -57.85 18.79 -10.33
N ASN A 421 -57.27 18.01 -9.41
CA ASN A 421 -57.03 18.43 -8.05
C ASN A 421 -55.60 18.09 -7.66
N PHE A 422 -55.01 18.92 -6.82
CA PHE A 422 -53.71 18.61 -6.21
C PHE A 422 -53.81 17.34 -5.35
N PRO A 423 -52.79 16.45 -5.35
CA PRO A 423 -52.84 15.23 -4.56
C PRO A 423 -53.03 15.49 -3.06
N ILE A 424 -53.89 14.69 -2.42
CA ILE A 424 -54.23 14.82 -1.00
C ILE A 424 -53.91 13.56 -0.19
N ARG A 425 -53.47 12.48 -0.84
CA ARG A 425 -53.13 11.22 -0.16
C ARG A 425 -51.63 11.04 -0.15
N ARG A 426 -51.12 10.47 0.95
CA ARG A 426 -49.70 10.15 1.09
C ARG A 426 -49.20 9.16 0.02
N GLU A 427 -50.06 8.24 -0.41
CA GLU A 427 -49.78 7.25 -1.46
C GLU A 427 -49.45 7.90 -2.81
N ASP A 428 -50.13 9.00 -3.15
CA ASP A 428 -49.90 9.74 -4.40
C ASP A 428 -48.49 10.38 -4.40
N PHE A 429 -48.06 10.91 -3.26
CA PHE A 429 -46.70 11.43 -3.07
C PHE A 429 -45.65 10.32 -3.01
N ALA A 430 -45.99 9.17 -2.44
CA ALA A 430 -45.10 8.01 -2.42
C ALA A 430 -44.83 7.48 -3.85
N ALA A 431 -45.79 7.63 -4.77
CA ALA A 431 -45.56 7.35 -6.19
C ALA A 431 -44.66 8.40 -6.87
N LEU A 432 -44.70 9.66 -6.46
CA LEU A 432 -44.04 10.75 -7.16
C LEU A 432 -42.51 10.78 -6.98
N ASP A 433 -41.72 10.95 -8.04
CA ASP A 433 -40.26 11.07 -7.92
C ASP A 433 -39.78 12.52 -7.78
N VAL A 434 -40.38 13.42 -8.56
CA VAL A 434 -40.04 14.85 -8.54
C VAL A 434 -41.32 15.69 -8.56
N LEU A 435 -41.37 16.67 -7.66
CA LEU A 435 -42.38 17.72 -7.65
C LEU A 435 -41.74 19.02 -8.18
N ILE A 436 -42.34 19.64 -9.19
CA ILE A 436 -41.92 20.93 -9.74
C ILE A 436 -43.00 21.96 -9.41
N LEU A 437 -42.64 23.03 -8.70
CA LEU A 437 -43.55 24.10 -8.29
C LEU A 437 -43.11 25.42 -8.92
N GLY A 438 -43.89 25.94 -9.87
CA GLY A 438 -43.65 27.21 -10.56
C GLY A 438 -44.61 28.31 -10.11
N ASP A 439 -44.09 29.31 -9.40
CA ASP A 439 -44.83 30.51 -8.99
C ASP A 439 -46.23 30.25 -8.37
N ILE A 440 -46.36 29.20 -7.55
CA ILE A 440 -47.64 28.77 -6.96
C ILE A 440 -48.07 29.63 -5.77
N ASP A 441 -49.38 29.82 -5.60
CA ASP A 441 -49.97 30.40 -4.41
C ASP A 441 -50.28 29.29 -3.37
N PRO A 442 -49.62 29.29 -2.20
CA PRO A 442 -49.86 28.27 -1.16
C PRO A 442 -51.27 28.36 -0.56
N ARG A 443 -51.97 29.50 -0.69
CA ARG A 443 -53.34 29.68 -0.16
C ARG A 443 -54.40 28.91 -0.95
N LEU A 444 -54.08 28.53 -2.19
CA LEU A 444 -54.93 27.69 -3.04
C LEU A 444 -54.76 26.18 -2.75
N LEU A 445 -53.84 25.82 -1.84
CA LEU A 445 -53.61 24.45 -1.40
C LEU A 445 -54.17 24.24 0.01
N SER A 446 -54.65 23.03 0.29
CA SER A 446 -55.09 22.68 1.63
C SER A 446 -53.90 22.64 2.61
N PRO A 447 -54.09 22.94 3.91
CA PRO A 447 -53.02 22.81 4.90
C PRO A 447 -52.39 21.41 4.93
N SER A 448 -53.20 20.36 4.78
CA SER A 448 -52.74 18.97 4.66
C SER A 448 -51.87 18.74 3.42
N SER A 449 -52.18 19.38 2.30
CA SER A 449 -51.35 19.28 1.09
C SER A 449 -49.98 19.94 1.29
N LEU A 450 -49.91 21.07 2.00
CA LEU A 450 -48.64 21.73 2.32
C LEU A 450 -47.78 20.86 3.25
N GLU A 451 -48.39 20.19 4.23
CA GLU A 451 -47.72 19.21 5.10
C GLU A 451 -47.21 18.00 4.31
N LEU A 452 -47.99 17.48 3.35
CA LEU A 452 -47.57 16.39 2.48
C LEU A 452 -46.38 16.78 1.60
N ILE A 453 -46.30 18.03 1.14
CA ILE A 453 -45.12 18.52 0.39
C ILE A 453 -43.88 18.56 1.30
N ASP A 454 -43.99 19.06 2.54
CA ASP A 454 -42.85 19.03 3.48
C ASP A 454 -42.44 17.59 3.83
N ASP A 455 -43.40 16.70 4.09
CA ASP A 455 -43.13 15.27 4.35
C ASP A 455 -42.48 14.57 3.15
N PHE A 456 -42.95 14.86 1.93
CA PHE A 456 -42.41 14.34 0.69
C PHE A 456 -40.92 14.65 0.56
N VAL A 457 -40.52 15.90 0.80
CA VAL A 457 -39.11 16.30 0.72
C VAL A 457 -38.33 15.82 1.93
N ARG A 458 -38.80 16.11 3.15
CA ARG A 458 -38.02 15.93 4.38
C ARG A 458 -37.87 14.46 4.76
N ASN A 459 -38.93 13.67 4.62
CA ASN A 459 -39.01 12.30 5.15
C ASN A 459 -39.01 11.24 4.04
N GLN A 460 -39.65 11.49 2.89
CA GLN A 460 -39.73 10.51 1.80
C GLN A 460 -38.57 10.61 0.79
N GLY A 461 -37.68 11.61 0.94
CA GLY A 461 -36.52 11.80 0.07
C GLY A 461 -36.85 12.35 -1.32
N GLY A 462 -38.07 12.88 -1.52
CA GLY A 462 -38.55 13.43 -2.77
C GLY A 462 -37.73 14.63 -3.26
N GLY A 463 -37.59 14.74 -4.58
CA GLY A 463 -36.96 15.89 -5.21
C GLY A 463 -37.97 17.02 -5.41
N LEU A 464 -37.68 18.20 -4.87
CA LEU A 464 -38.48 19.40 -5.10
C LEU A 464 -37.71 20.39 -5.97
N ILE A 465 -38.26 20.76 -7.12
CA ILE A 465 -37.78 21.87 -7.94
C ILE A 465 -38.73 23.05 -7.76
N VAL A 466 -38.20 24.22 -7.41
CA VAL A 466 -39.00 25.45 -7.24
C VAL A 466 -38.53 26.47 -8.27
N ILE A 467 -39.47 26.98 -9.08
CA ILE A 467 -39.22 28.02 -10.07
C ILE A 467 -39.82 29.31 -9.53
N ALA A 468 -38.98 30.32 -9.33
CA ALA A 468 -39.41 31.64 -8.92
C ALA A 468 -40.35 32.27 -9.96
N GLY A 469 -41.16 33.22 -9.52
CA GLY A 469 -41.95 34.04 -10.43
C GLY A 469 -42.24 35.41 -9.87
N GLU A 470 -43.03 36.17 -10.62
CA GLU A 470 -43.32 37.56 -10.32
C GLU A 470 -44.55 37.71 -9.40
N LEU A 471 -45.41 36.69 -9.31
CA LEU A 471 -46.70 36.80 -8.65
C LEU A 471 -46.68 36.27 -7.21
N ASN A 472 -46.18 35.06 -7.00
CA ASN A 472 -46.38 34.31 -5.76
C ASN A 472 -45.07 33.85 -5.10
N THR A 473 -44.22 33.09 -5.79
CA THR A 473 -43.02 32.46 -5.22
C THR A 473 -41.82 33.42 -5.32
N PRO A 474 -41.17 33.80 -4.20
CA PRO A 474 -41.31 33.25 -2.84
C PRO A 474 -42.15 34.09 -1.86
N PHE A 475 -42.63 35.27 -2.26
CA PHE A 475 -43.20 36.24 -1.31
C PHE A 475 -44.47 35.77 -0.62
N GLN A 476 -45.38 35.10 -1.34
CA GLN A 476 -46.61 34.53 -0.77
C GLN A 476 -46.34 33.28 0.09
N TRP A 477 -45.12 32.74 0.05
CA TRP A 477 -44.75 31.61 0.89
C TRP A 477 -44.33 32.05 2.30
N ASN A 478 -44.13 33.36 2.53
CA ASN A 478 -43.76 33.89 3.84
C ASN A 478 -44.77 33.47 4.92
N GLY A 479 -44.27 32.85 6.00
CA GLY A 479 -45.09 32.31 7.08
C GLY A 479 -45.78 30.98 6.77
N SER A 480 -45.63 30.44 5.56
CA SER A 480 -46.14 29.11 5.18
C SER A 480 -45.17 27.99 5.57
N ILE A 481 -45.65 26.74 5.56
CA ILE A 481 -44.79 25.56 5.76
C ILE A 481 -43.71 25.48 4.67
N LEU A 482 -44.04 25.87 3.43
CA LEU A 482 -43.14 25.77 2.29
C LEU A 482 -41.94 26.72 2.36
N GLU A 483 -42.04 27.84 3.10
CA GLU A 483 -40.89 28.74 3.33
C GLU A 483 -39.69 28.00 3.95
N LYS A 484 -39.97 26.98 4.78
CA LYS A 484 -38.93 26.19 5.44
C LYS A 484 -38.09 25.41 4.43
N LEU A 485 -38.67 25.06 3.28
CA LEU A 485 -38.01 24.32 2.19
C LEU A 485 -37.13 25.21 1.31
N LEU A 486 -37.32 26.54 1.31
CA LEU A 486 -36.53 27.46 0.49
C LEU A 486 -35.08 27.57 1.00
N PRO A 487 -34.09 27.78 0.12
CA PRO A 487 -32.67 27.93 0.50
C PRO A 487 -32.29 29.28 1.08
N PHE A 488 -33.25 30.19 1.24
CA PHE A 488 -33.08 31.52 1.83
C PHE A 488 -34.32 31.86 2.66
N ARG A 489 -34.28 32.98 3.38
CA ARG A 489 -35.48 33.54 4.04
C ARG A 489 -36.15 34.50 3.07
N VAL A 490 -37.48 34.56 3.06
CA VAL A 490 -38.20 35.46 2.14
C VAL A 490 -37.79 36.93 2.34
N SER A 491 -37.43 37.32 3.57
CA SER A 491 -36.90 38.65 3.89
C SER A 491 -35.60 39.02 3.17
N ASP A 492 -34.82 38.02 2.74
CA ASP A 492 -33.53 38.20 2.06
C ASP A 492 -33.70 38.26 0.54
N ALA A 493 -34.93 38.09 0.03
CA ALA A 493 -35.26 38.15 -1.38
C ALA A 493 -35.93 39.49 -1.75
N GLN A 494 -35.64 39.97 -2.96
CA GLN A 494 -36.25 41.17 -3.54
C GLN A 494 -36.71 40.87 -4.95
N LEU A 495 -37.87 41.42 -5.33
CA LEU A 495 -38.43 41.31 -6.68
C LEU A 495 -37.93 42.49 -7.51
N PRO A 496 -36.97 42.30 -8.43
CA PRO A 496 -36.59 43.38 -9.33
C PRO A 496 -37.60 43.50 -10.48
N GLU A 497 -37.65 44.69 -11.08
CA GLU A 497 -38.23 44.87 -12.41
C GLU A 497 -37.39 44.09 -13.45
N ARG A 498 -38.02 43.67 -14.54
CA ARG A 498 -37.31 43.04 -15.66
C ARG A 498 -36.28 44.02 -16.21
N ALA A 499 -35.02 43.57 -16.31
CA ALA A 499 -33.94 44.43 -16.75
C ALA A 499 -33.99 44.64 -18.27
N ASP A 500 -33.69 45.87 -18.71
CA ASP A 500 -33.47 46.17 -20.14
C ASP A 500 -32.16 45.54 -20.65
N THR A 501 -31.19 45.37 -19.74
CA THR A 501 -29.88 44.78 -20.06
C THR A 501 -29.85 43.30 -19.70
N PRO A 502 -29.51 42.41 -20.66
CA PRO A 502 -29.38 40.99 -20.37
C PRO A 502 -28.16 40.69 -19.50
N PHE A 503 -28.21 39.58 -18.75
CA PHE A 503 -27.08 39.00 -18.03
C PHE A 503 -26.87 37.54 -18.44
N GLN A 504 -25.61 37.10 -18.36
CA GLN A 504 -25.20 35.72 -18.67
C GLN A 504 -25.08 34.91 -17.37
N PRO A 505 -25.75 33.76 -17.26
CA PRO A 505 -25.52 32.85 -16.13
C PRO A 505 -24.11 32.24 -16.21
N GLN A 506 -23.44 32.14 -15.06
CA GLN A 506 -22.12 31.54 -14.95
C GLN A 506 -22.15 30.36 -13.98
N LEU A 507 -21.46 29.28 -14.34
CA LEU A 507 -21.30 28.13 -13.47
C LEU A 507 -20.36 28.46 -12.32
N THR A 508 -20.76 28.09 -11.10
CA THR A 508 -19.84 28.12 -9.96
C THR A 508 -18.85 26.96 -10.05
N PHE A 509 -17.76 27.09 -9.30
CA PHE A 509 -16.79 26.01 -9.18
C PHE A 509 -17.40 24.73 -8.57
N GLU A 510 -18.37 24.86 -7.66
CA GLU A 510 -19.10 23.73 -7.08
C GLU A 510 -19.91 22.96 -8.15
N ALA A 511 -20.56 23.68 -9.07
CA ALA A 511 -21.25 23.07 -10.20
C ALA A 511 -20.29 22.26 -11.10
N THR A 512 -19.08 22.76 -11.34
CA THR A 512 -18.09 22.08 -12.20
C THR A 512 -17.45 20.84 -11.59
N ARG A 513 -17.31 20.76 -10.26
CA ARG A 513 -16.63 19.65 -9.58
C ARG A 513 -17.52 18.44 -9.27
N GLY A 514 -18.83 18.63 -9.09
CA GLY A 514 -19.67 17.60 -8.48
C GLY A 514 -21.01 17.32 -9.17
N SER A 515 -21.42 18.10 -10.18
CA SER A 515 -22.79 18.02 -10.69
C SER A 515 -22.86 17.80 -12.18
N ARG A 516 -23.54 16.72 -12.59
CA ARG A 516 -23.86 16.43 -14.00
C ARG A 516 -24.94 17.35 -14.56
N LEU A 517 -25.60 18.16 -13.73
CA LEU A 517 -26.71 19.06 -14.07
C LEU A 517 -26.43 20.01 -15.24
N PHE A 518 -25.16 20.36 -15.45
CA PHE A 518 -24.76 21.41 -16.40
C PHE A 518 -23.78 20.90 -17.46
N ARG A 519 -23.71 19.59 -17.65
CA ARG A 519 -22.83 18.95 -18.64
C ARG A 519 -23.59 18.78 -19.96
N PHE A 520 -23.48 19.76 -20.84
CA PHE A 520 -24.03 19.77 -22.18
C PHE A 520 -23.11 19.11 -23.23
N ALA A 521 -21.79 19.13 -23.00
CA ALA A 521 -20.75 18.47 -23.81
C ALA A 521 -19.79 17.62 -22.97
N GLN A 522 -19.05 16.72 -23.63
CA GLN A 522 -18.09 15.80 -22.98
C GLN A 522 -16.84 16.56 -22.50
N SER A 523 -16.28 17.42 -23.34
CA SER A 523 -15.10 18.21 -23.00
C SER A 523 -15.48 19.36 -22.06
N PRO A 524 -14.78 19.57 -20.92
CA PRO A 524 -15.01 20.72 -20.05
C PRO A 524 -14.86 22.06 -20.77
N ALA A 525 -13.91 22.16 -21.71
CA ALA A 525 -13.68 23.37 -22.48
C ALA A 525 -14.83 23.66 -23.46
N GLU A 526 -15.32 22.63 -24.13
CA GLU A 526 -16.49 22.74 -25.01
C GLU A 526 -17.75 23.07 -24.22
N ASN A 527 -17.93 22.44 -23.06
CA ASN A 527 -19.06 22.70 -22.16
C ASN A 527 -19.06 24.18 -21.72
N GLN A 528 -17.90 24.72 -21.36
CA GLN A 528 -17.77 26.13 -21.01
C GLN A 528 -18.09 27.05 -22.20
N SER A 529 -17.71 26.68 -23.43
CA SER A 529 -18.08 27.44 -24.63
C SER A 529 -19.59 27.47 -24.83
N ILE A 530 -20.27 26.32 -24.69
CA ILE A 530 -21.73 26.23 -24.78
C ILE A 530 -22.39 27.15 -23.76
N TRP A 531 -21.91 27.15 -22.51
CA TRP A 531 -22.41 28.03 -21.45
C TRP A 531 -22.26 29.51 -21.78
N ASN A 532 -21.13 29.91 -22.36
CA ASN A 532 -20.87 31.29 -22.76
C ASN A 532 -21.75 31.73 -23.95
N GLU A 533 -22.22 30.79 -24.77
CA GLU A 533 -23.07 31.03 -25.95
C GLU A 533 -24.57 30.92 -25.66
N LEU A 534 -24.96 30.57 -24.44
CA LEU A 534 -26.36 30.47 -24.05
C LEU A 534 -27.09 31.81 -24.25
N ALA A 535 -28.37 31.71 -24.59
CA ALA A 535 -29.23 32.87 -24.64
C ALA A 535 -29.28 33.51 -23.25
N PRO A 536 -29.03 34.82 -23.13
CA PRO A 536 -28.97 35.47 -21.84
C PRO A 536 -30.37 35.65 -21.24
N TRP A 537 -30.39 35.91 -19.94
CA TRP A 537 -31.61 36.19 -19.17
C TRP A 537 -31.74 37.69 -18.89
N PHE A 538 -32.97 38.12 -18.66
CA PHE A 538 -33.38 39.50 -18.40
C PHE A 538 -34.04 39.64 -17.03
N TRP A 539 -34.46 38.53 -16.42
CA TRP A 539 -35.09 38.51 -15.12
C TRP A 539 -34.54 37.41 -14.21
N SER A 540 -34.28 37.78 -12.95
CA SER A 540 -34.04 36.84 -11.86
C SER A 540 -34.39 37.51 -10.52
N LEU A 541 -34.93 36.74 -9.59
CA LEU A 541 -35.09 37.12 -8.19
C LEU A 541 -33.72 37.49 -7.59
N GLN A 542 -33.65 38.61 -6.85
CA GLN A 542 -32.43 39.00 -6.14
C GLN A 542 -32.43 38.40 -4.74
N ILE A 543 -31.38 37.66 -4.39
CA ILE A 543 -31.26 36.97 -3.10
C ILE A 543 -29.97 37.45 -2.42
N SER A 544 -30.11 38.10 -1.27
CA SER A 544 -28.99 38.74 -0.54
C SER A 544 -28.25 37.78 0.38
N ALA A 545 -28.94 36.75 0.90
CA ALA A 545 -28.37 35.78 1.82
C ALA A 545 -29.02 34.40 1.67
N LEU A 546 -28.22 33.34 1.87
CA LEU A 546 -28.65 31.94 1.83
C LEU A 546 -28.57 31.30 3.22
N LYS A 547 -29.38 30.27 3.45
CA LYS A 547 -29.32 29.44 4.66
C LYS A 547 -28.02 28.61 4.67
N PRO A 548 -27.48 28.29 5.87
CA PRO A 548 -26.36 27.37 5.99
C PRO A 548 -26.70 26.01 5.36
N GLY A 549 -25.84 25.51 4.47
CA GLY A 549 -26.03 24.24 3.76
C GLY A 549 -26.70 24.35 2.38
N ALA A 550 -27.03 25.56 1.92
CA ALA A 550 -27.37 25.80 0.52
C ALA A 550 -26.09 26.00 -0.31
N SER A 551 -26.02 25.36 -1.47
CA SER A 551 -24.95 25.51 -2.45
C SER A 551 -25.43 26.25 -3.70
N VAL A 552 -24.60 27.19 -4.17
CA VAL A 552 -24.88 27.95 -5.38
C VAL A 552 -24.26 27.21 -6.55
N LEU A 553 -25.09 26.84 -7.51
CA LEU A 553 -24.66 26.10 -8.70
C LEU A 553 -24.46 27.03 -9.90
N VAL A 554 -25.35 28.02 -10.04
CA VAL A 554 -25.27 29.04 -11.09
C VAL A 554 -25.43 30.40 -10.43
N GLU A 555 -24.60 31.34 -10.84
CA GLU A 555 -24.61 32.72 -10.34
C GLU A 555 -24.53 33.72 -11.49
N ARG A 556 -24.86 34.99 -11.21
CA ARG A 556 -24.54 36.12 -12.09
C ARG A 556 -23.65 37.11 -11.38
N GLN A 557 -22.74 37.71 -12.14
CA GLN A 557 -21.93 38.82 -11.65
C GLN A 557 -22.54 40.15 -12.09
N ASP A 558 -23.06 40.92 -11.13
CA ASP A 558 -23.62 42.24 -11.40
C ASP A 558 -22.54 43.32 -11.41
N ARG A 559 -22.56 44.20 -12.43
CA ARG A 559 -21.59 45.31 -12.52
C ARG A 559 -21.74 46.24 -11.31
N GLY A 560 -20.69 46.34 -10.50
CA GLY A 560 -20.64 47.24 -9.33
C GLY A 560 -21.01 46.59 -8.00
N GLN A 561 -21.47 45.33 -8.00
CA GLN A 561 -21.63 44.56 -6.76
C GLN A 561 -20.42 43.65 -6.53
N ARG A 562 -20.03 43.51 -5.26
CA ARG A 562 -18.85 42.74 -4.86
C ARG A 562 -19.12 41.24 -4.73
N THR A 563 -20.39 40.87 -4.55
CA THR A 563 -20.90 39.50 -4.41
C THR A 563 -21.74 39.14 -5.62
N ALA A 564 -21.55 37.93 -6.14
CA ALA A 564 -22.37 37.38 -7.21
C ALA A 564 -23.78 37.05 -6.68
N SER A 565 -24.79 37.28 -7.51
CA SER A 565 -26.18 36.97 -7.20
C SER A 565 -26.48 35.52 -7.57
N PRO A 566 -27.01 34.69 -6.65
CA PRO A 566 -27.26 33.28 -6.93
C PRO A 566 -28.50 33.09 -7.81
N LEU A 567 -28.41 32.20 -8.79
CA LEU A 567 -29.48 31.94 -9.77
C LEU A 567 -30.08 30.53 -9.66
N ILE A 568 -29.23 29.51 -9.53
CA ILE A 568 -29.67 28.13 -9.30
C ILE A 568 -29.02 27.65 -8.01
N ILE A 569 -29.83 27.29 -7.04
CA ILE A 569 -29.41 26.97 -5.68
C ILE A 569 -29.89 25.57 -5.34
N LEU A 570 -28.98 24.73 -4.83
CA LEU A 570 -29.29 23.40 -4.34
C LEU A 570 -29.21 23.39 -2.81
N GLN A 571 -30.18 22.77 -2.16
CA GLN A 571 -30.16 22.54 -0.72
C GLN A 571 -30.65 21.13 -0.42
N ARG A 572 -30.03 20.48 0.57
CA ARG A 572 -30.60 19.26 1.18
C ARG A 572 -31.54 19.63 2.32
N VAL A 573 -32.72 19.03 2.34
CA VAL A 573 -33.73 19.25 3.38
C VAL A 573 -34.23 17.89 3.86
N GLY A 574 -33.83 17.49 5.08
CA GLY A 574 -34.05 16.13 5.55
C GLY A 574 -33.31 15.12 4.66
N VAL A 575 -34.03 14.12 4.16
CA VAL A 575 -33.52 13.11 3.23
C VAL A 575 -33.54 13.62 1.77
N GLY A 576 -34.44 14.54 1.45
CA GLY A 576 -34.65 15.03 0.09
C GLY A 576 -33.75 16.20 -0.32
N LYS A 577 -34.01 16.68 -1.53
CA LYS A 577 -33.28 17.79 -2.14
C LYS A 577 -34.28 18.85 -2.63
N VAL A 578 -33.88 20.11 -2.52
CA VAL A 578 -34.59 21.26 -3.10
C VAL A 578 -33.66 21.96 -4.08
N LEU A 579 -34.09 22.09 -5.34
CA LEU A 579 -33.43 22.86 -6.37
C LEU A 579 -34.26 24.10 -6.65
N PHE A 580 -33.75 25.27 -6.28
CA PHE A 580 -34.42 26.54 -6.47
C PHE A 580 -33.84 27.27 -7.69
N LEU A 581 -34.70 27.58 -8.66
CA LEU A 581 -34.38 28.43 -9.81
C LEU A 581 -34.93 29.82 -9.53
N ALA A 582 -34.03 30.80 -9.39
CA ALA A 582 -34.36 32.20 -9.18
C ALA A 582 -34.83 32.92 -10.45
N THR A 583 -35.16 32.19 -11.52
CA THR A 583 -35.63 32.73 -12.80
C THR A 583 -36.63 31.77 -13.43
N ASP A 584 -37.52 32.29 -14.28
CA ASP A 584 -38.44 31.54 -15.13
C ASP A 584 -38.08 31.67 -16.63
N GLU A 585 -36.83 32.03 -16.94
CA GLU A 585 -36.39 32.31 -18.30
C GLU A 585 -35.50 31.21 -18.91
N THR A 586 -35.46 30.02 -18.33
CA THR A 586 -34.67 28.91 -18.89
C THR A 586 -35.17 28.51 -20.28
N TRP A 587 -36.46 28.71 -20.57
CA TRP A 587 -37.04 28.53 -21.91
C TRP A 587 -36.34 29.31 -23.02
N ARG A 588 -35.61 30.40 -22.69
CA ARG A 588 -34.84 31.18 -23.68
C ARG A 588 -33.70 30.38 -24.26
N TRP A 589 -33.20 29.35 -23.58
CA TRP A 589 -32.19 28.43 -24.11
C TRP A 589 -32.67 27.63 -25.33
N ARG A 590 -33.95 27.74 -25.67
CA ARG A 590 -34.52 27.21 -26.91
C ARG A 590 -34.25 28.09 -28.13
N PHE A 591 -33.85 29.34 -27.93
CA PHE A 591 -33.58 30.28 -29.01
C PHE A 591 -32.46 29.74 -29.90
N ARG A 592 -32.76 29.54 -31.19
CA ARG A 592 -31.88 28.96 -32.24
C ARG A 592 -31.40 27.51 -32.01
N GLN A 593 -31.61 26.94 -30.82
CA GLN A 593 -31.16 25.58 -30.45
C GLN A 593 -32.31 24.58 -30.19
N GLY A 594 -33.56 25.04 -30.19
CA GLY A 594 -34.73 24.19 -29.95
C GLY A 594 -34.68 23.54 -28.57
N ASP A 595 -35.13 22.30 -28.43
CA ASP A 595 -35.17 21.62 -27.13
C ASP A 595 -33.81 21.01 -26.71
N HIS A 596 -32.72 21.20 -27.49
CA HIS A 596 -31.46 20.47 -27.27
C HIS A 596 -30.79 20.80 -25.94
N LEU A 597 -30.55 22.08 -25.65
CA LEU A 597 -29.93 22.51 -24.39
C LEU A 597 -30.95 22.61 -23.25
N PHE A 598 -32.11 23.21 -23.54
CA PHE A 598 -33.22 23.33 -22.59
C PHE A 598 -33.65 21.96 -22.05
N GLY A 599 -33.88 21.00 -22.95
CA GLY A 599 -34.27 19.65 -22.61
C GLY A 599 -33.19 18.89 -21.86
N LYS A 600 -31.92 19.00 -22.28
CA LYS A 600 -30.77 18.42 -21.56
C LYS A 600 -30.69 18.92 -20.11
N PHE A 601 -30.83 20.23 -19.88
CA PHE A 601 -30.83 20.78 -18.53
C PHE A 601 -31.98 20.18 -17.69
N TRP A 602 -33.21 20.24 -18.19
CA TRP A 602 -34.38 19.82 -17.43
C TRP A 602 -34.38 18.31 -17.14
N ILE A 603 -33.97 17.48 -18.09
CA ILE A 603 -33.91 16.03 -17.85
C ILE A 603 -32.81 15.67 -16.86
N GLN A 604 -31.64 16.32 -16.94
CA GLN A 604 -30.56 16.15 -15.97
C GLN A 604 -30.98 16.64 -14.58
N ALA A 605 -31.70 17.77 -14.51
CA ALA A 605 -32.27 18.29 -13.27
C ALA A 605 -33.27 17.31 -12.65
N ILE A 606 -34.25 16.85 -13.41
CA ILE A 606 -35.25 15.89 -12.93
C ILE A 606 -34.58 14.60 -12.50
N ARG A 607 -33.56 14.08 -13.20
CA ARG A 607 -32.83 12.87 -12.80
C ARG A 607 -31.97 13.05 -11.56
N PHE A 608 -31.34 14.21 -11.42
CA PHE A 608 -30.52 14.52 -10.26
C PHE A 608 -31.38 14.70 -9.00
N MET A 609 -32.59 15.24 -9.20
CA MET A 609 -33.58 15.47 -8.15
C MET A 609 -34.44 14.25 -7.88
N SER A 610 -34.62 13.37 -8.86
CA SER A 610 -35.43 12.17 -8.69
C SER A 610 -34.82 11.26 -7.65
N ARG A 611 -35.71 10.66 -6.89
CA ARG A 611 -35.38 9.74 -5.81
C ARG A 611 -34.43 8.67 -6.35
N ARG A 612 -33.24 8.59 -5.77
CA ARG A 612 -32.49 7.34 -5.70
C ARG A 612 -31.68 7.28 -4.42
N GLN A 613 -32.16 6.45 -3.51
CA GLN A 613 -31.33 5.41 -2.93
C GLN A 613 -32.25 4.25 -2.57
N ASN A 614 -32.12 3.12 -3.26
CA ASN A 614 -32.67 1.82 -2.82
C ASN A 614 -31.88 1.28 -1.60
N ASP A 615 -31.40 2.20 -0.76
CA ASP A 615 -30.63 1.98 0.46
C ASP A 615 -31.36 2.63 1.65
N ASP A 616 -32.43 3.39 1.39
CA ASP A 616 -33.12 4.25 2.37
C ASP A 616 -34.44 3.69 2.90
N GLN A 617 -34.99 2.63 2.29
CA GLN A 617 -36.20 1.94 2.79
C GLN A 617 -35.89 0.61 3.49
N ASP A 618 -34.64 0.15 3.47
CA ASP A 618 -34.24 -0.99 4.27
C ASP A 618 -34.16 -0.50 5.73
N PRO A 619 -34.84 -1.17 6.69
CA PRO A 619 -34.77 -0.77 8.10
C PRO A 619 -33.34 -0.90 8.66
N VAL A 620 -32.45 -1.54 7.90
CA VAL A 620 -31.06 -1.82 8.22
C VAL A 620 -30.19 -1.63 6.96
N ARG A 621 -29.16 -0.81 7.05
CA ARG A 621 -28.23 -0.49 5.96
C ARG A 621 -26.83 -0.98 6.28
N PHE A 622 -26.29 -1.85 5.42
CA PHE A 622 -24.90 -2.29 5.48
C PHE A 622 -24.01 -1.40 4.62
N VAL A 623 -23.07 -0.71 5.25
CA VAL A 623 -22.07 0.12 4.57
C VAL A 623 -20.70 -0.45 4.86
N ALA A 624 -19.88 -0.58 3.83
CA ALA A 624 -18.45 -0.74 3.99
C ALA A 624 -17.76 0.54 3.52
N ASP A 625 -16.58 0.84 4.07
CA ASP A 625 -15.85 2.07 3.71
C ASP A 625 -15.46 2.12 2.22
N ARG A 626 -15.36 0.95 1.57
CA ARG A 626 -15.05 0.72 0.16
C ARG A 626 -15.83 -0.48 -0.39
N SER A 627 -15.93 -0.59 -1.72
CA SER A 627 -16.51 -1.75 -2.42
C SER A 627 -15.46 -2.79 -2.87
N THR A 628 -14.18 -2.42 -2.86
CA THR A 628 -13.04 -3.27 -3.28
C THR A 628 -11.92 -3.17 -2.25
N TYR A 629 -11.35 -4.30 -1.84
CA TYR A 629 -10.26 -4.39 -0.84
C TYR A 629 -9.14 -5.30 -1.30
N GLU A 630 -7.93 -5.08 -0.78
CA GLU A 630 -6.81 -6.01 -0.94
C GLU A 630 -6.84 -7.11 0.14
N ILE A 631 -6.28 -8.30 -0.14
CA ILE A 631 -6.09 -9.35 0.88
C ILE A 631 -5.32 -8.76 2.08
N GLY A 632 -5.78 -9.01 3.30
CA GLY A 632 -5.15 -8.48 4.52
C GLY A 632 -5.52 -7.02 4.86
N GLN A 633 -6.25 -6.32 3.99
CA GLN A 633 -6.77 -4.98 4.29
C GLN A 633 -7.97 -5.09 5.25
N LYS A 634 -7.98 -4.28 6.31
CA LYS A 634 -9.14 -4.19 7.21
C LYS A 634 -10.33 -3.57 6.47
N VAL A 635 -11.43 -4.31 6.43
CA VAL A 635 -12.75 -3.89 5.98
C VAL A 635 -13.49 -3.34 7.20
N HIS A 636 -13.81 -2.05 7.18
CA HIS A 636 -14.61 -1.45 8.23
C HIS A 636 -16.08 -1.54 7.83
N LEU A 637 -16.82 -2.41 8.51
CA LEU A 637 -18.24 -2.63 8.28
C LEU A 637 -19.04 -1.78 9.27
N THR A 638 -19.90 -0.94 8.74
CA THR A 638 -20.85 -0.14 9.52
C THR A 638 -22.27 -0.57 9.15
N LEU A 639 -23.02 -0.96 10.18
CA LEU A 639 -24.43 -1.26 10.08
C LEU A 639 -25.24 -0.11 10.69
N GLU A 640 -26.02 0.57 9.86
CA GLU A 640 -26.94 1.62 10.27
C GLU A 640 -28.36 1.05 10.38
N VAL A 641 -28.90 0.93 11.58
CA VAL A 641 -30.26 0.48 11.87
C VAL A 641 -31.15 1.71 12.06
N ARG A 642 -32.05 1.95 11.11
CA ARG A 642 -32.86 3.18 11.05
C ARG A 642 -34.22 3.05 11.73
N ASP A 643 -34.78 1.85 11.76
CA ASP A 643 -35.98 1.57 12.54
C ASP A 643 -35.62 0.88 13.86
N GLU A 644 -35.37 1.67 14.91
CA GLU A 644 -35.04 1.17 16.24
C GLU A 644 -36.15 0.29 16.84
N ARG A 645 -37.40 0.36 16.33
CA ARG A 645 -38.51 -0.49 16.78
C ARG A 645 -38.39 -1.94 16.29
N ALA A 646 -37.57 -2.18 15.27
CA ALA A 646 -37.30 -3.51 14.74
C ALA A 646 -36.30 -4.31 15.60
N LEU A 647 -35.57 -3.64 16.51
CA LEU A 647 -34.62 -4.28 17.42
C LEU A 647 -35.24 -4.58 18.79
N PRO A 648 -35.00 -5.76 19.37
CA PRO A 648 -35.30 -6.02 20.78
C PRO A 648 -34.62 -4.98 21.70
N GLN A 649 -35.30 -4.58 22.77
CA GLN A 649 -34.69 -3.66 23.75
C GLN A 649 -33.46 -4.30 24.39
N GLY A 650 -32.32 -3.63 24.33
CA GLY A 650 -31.05 -4.08 24.92
C GLY A 650 -30.11 -4.84 23.99
N THR A 651 -30.34 -4.86 22.67
CA THR A 651 -29.42 -5.49 21.71
C THR A 651 -28.07 -4.75 21.64
N GLU A 652 -27.03 -5.35 22.22
CA GLU A 652 -25.65 -4.82 22.18
C GLU A 652 -24.80 -5.39 21.05
N LYS A 653 -25.21 -6.55 20.49
CA LYS A 653 -24.47 -7.31 19.48
C LYS A 653 -25.40 -7.82 18.40
N LEU A 654 -24.89 -7.83 17.17
CA LEU A 654 -25.55 -8.41 16.00
C LEU A 654 -24.58 -9.32 15.25
N ILE A 655 -25.12 -10.38 14.62
CA ILE A 655 -24.32 -11.38 13.91
C ILE A 655 -24.57 -11.27 12.40
N ALA A 656 -23.48 -11.04 11.65
CA ALA A 656 -23.45 -11.13 10.20
C ALA A 656 -22.65 -12.36 9.75
N GLN A 657 -22.98 -12.90 8.58
CA GLN A 657 -22.28 -13.99 7.92
C GLN A 657 -21.73 -13.52 6.59
N VAL A 658 -20.45 -13.80 6.36
CA VAL A 658 -19.78 -13.57 5.08
C VAL A 658 -19.68 -14.89 4.35
N GLU A 659 -20.16 -14.93 3.11
CA GLU A 659 -20.08 -16.07 2.21
C GLU A 659 -19.12 -15.74 1.05
N SER A 660 -18.06 -16.53 0.89
CA SER A 660 -17.16 -16.48 -0.27
C SER A 660 -17.82 -17.13 -1.49
N ALA A 661 -17.36 -16.80 -2.71
CA ALA A 661 -17.75 -17.46 -3.95
C ALA A 661 -17.60 -19.00 -3.92
N GLU A 662 -16.65 -19.51 -3.14
CA GLU A 662 -16.41 -20.96 -2.95
C GLU A 662 -17.35 -21.61 -1.92
N GLY A 663 -18.30 -20.85 -1.35
CA GLY A 663 -19.29 -21.33 -0.37
C GLY A 663 -18.77 -21.44 1.06
N GLN A 664 -17.55 -20.95 1.36
CA GLN A 664 -17.06 -20.82 2.73
C GLN A 664 -17.82 -19.71 3.47
N ARG A 665 -18.19 -19.98 4.72
CA ARG A 665 -18.98 -19.07 5.55
C ARG A 665 -18.24 -18.71 6.82
N GLU A 666 -18.03 -17.42 7.03
CA GLU A 666 -17.46 -16.84 8.26
C GLU A 666 -18.50 -16.00 8.98
N THR A 667 -18.38 -15.88 10.30
CA THR A 667 -19.33 -15.13 11.13
C THR A 667 -18.62 -13.94 11.77
N ILE A 668 -19.22 -12.75 11.65
CA ILE A 668 -18.72 -11.47 12.17
C ILE A 668 -19.68 -10.95 13.24
N GLU A 669 -19.14 -10.57 14.38
CA GLU A 669 -19.87 -9.89 15.45
C GLU A 669 -19.78 -8.37 15.28
N LEU A 670 -20.92 -7.73 15.03
CA LEU A 670 -21.09 -6.27 14.98
C LEU A 670 -21.41 -5.75 16.39
N ARG A 671 -20.64 -4.77 16.87
CA ARG A 671 -20.82 -4.16 18.20
C ARG A 671 -21.39 -2.76 18.06
N ARG A 672 -22.29 -2.38 18.97
CA ARG A 672 -22.85 -1.03 18.98
C ARG A 672 -21.76 0.03 19.28
N THR A 673 -21.73 1.11 18.49
CA THR A 673 -20.77 2.23 18.67
C THR A 673 -21.51 3.55 18.97
N GLY A 674 -21.11 4.26 20.02
CA GLY A 674 -21.60 5.60 20.37
C GLY A 674 -22.84 5.65 21.29
N GLN A 675 -23.34 6.87 21.55
CA GLN A 675 -24.57 7.12 22.35
C GLN A 675 -25.86 6.92 21.54
N SER A 676 -25.78 6.85 20.21
CA SER A 676 -26.93 6.63 19.33
C SER A 676 -27.23 5.14 19.20
N ALA A 677 -28.50 4.76 19.35
CA ALA A 677 -28.93 3.35 19.30
C ALA A 677 -28.94 2.73 17.88
N ALA A 678 -28.47 3.47 16.88
CA ALA A 678 -28.64 3.18 15.46
C ALA A 678 -27.40 2.62 14.74
N PHE A 679 -26.20 2.59 15.33
CA PHE A 679 -24.97 2.21 14.63
C PHE A 679 -24.26 1.01 15.27
N PHE A 680 -23.87 0.04 14.44
CA PHE A 680 -23.01 -1.08 14.83
C PHE A 680 -21.81 -1.17 13.90
N GLU A 681 -20.65 -1.49 14.43
CA GLU A 681 -19.40 -1.57 13.67
C GLU A 681 -18.69 -2.91 13.89
N ALA A 682 -17.98 -3.36 12.87
CA ALA A 682 -17.04 -4.48 12.95
C ALA A 682 -15.88 -4.26 11.99
N ASP A 683 -14.70 -4.71 12.40
CA ASP A 683 -13.55 -4.85 11.51
C ASP A 683 -13.43 -6.32 11.09
N TRP A 684 -13.35 -6.56 9.79
CA TRP A 684 -13.07 -7.87 9.22
C TRP A 684 -11.89 -7.80 8.27
N THR A 685 -11.11 -8.87 8.16
CA THR A 685 -9.91 -8.90 7.32
C THR A 685 -9.98 -10.14 6.42
N PRO A 686 -10.18 -9.97 5.10
CA PRO A 686 -10.27 -11.08 4.18
C PRO A 686 -8.91 -11.74 3.98
N VAL A 687 -8.91 -13.08 3.94
CA VAL A 687 -7.69 -13.91 3.81
C VAL A 687 -7.52 -14.44 2.38
N ARG A 688 -8.58 -14.43 1.56
CA ARG A 688 -8.57 -14.92 0.17
C ARG A 688 -9.15 -13.88 -0.79
N GLU A 689 -8.74 -13.97 -2.04
CA GLU A 689 -9.34 -13.21 -3.14
C GLU A 689 -10.73 -13.74 -3.54
N GLY A 690 -11.49 -12.91 -4.23
CA GLY A 690 -12.81 -13.25 -4.77
C GLY A 690 -13.94 -12.36 -4.26
N PRO A 691 -15.14 -12.51 -4.82
CA PRO A 691 -16.32 -11.79 -4.35
C PRO A 691 -16.87 -12.44 -3.07
N TYR A 692 -17.11 -11.62 -2.06
CA TYR A 692 -17.74 -11.97 -0.80
C TYR A 692 -19.14 -11.36 -0.73
N ARG A 693 -20.07 -12.09 -0.12
CA ARG A 693 -21.44 -11.66 0.13
C ARG A 693 -21.70 -11.66 1.63
N LEU A 694 -22.12 -10.52 2.16
CA LEU A 694 -22.49 -10.40 3.57
C LEU A 694 -24.02 -10.49 3.71
N GLN A 695 -24.47 -11.28 4.67
CA GLN A 695 -25.88 -11.49 5.01
C GLN A 695 -26.06 -11.49 6.54
N MET A 696 -27.19 -11.00 7.03
CA MET A 696 -27.52 -11.08 8.45
C MET A 696 -28.07 -12.46 8.83
N VAL A 697 -27.64 -12.98 9.98
CA VAL A 697 -28.07 -14.31 10.47
C VAL A 697 -29.18 -14.21 11.52
N ASP A 698 -29.39 -13.04 12.15
CA ASP A 698 -30.18 -12.95 13.38
C ASP A 698 -31.72 -12.89 13.19
N ASP A 699 -32.40 -13.38 14.23
CA ASP A 699 -33.63 -14.17 14.20
C ASP A 699 -34.90 -13.47 13.64
N LYS A 700 -35.59 -14.18 12.74
CA LYS A 700 -36.96 -13.99 12.18
C LYS A 700 -37.43 -12.66 11.56
N LEU A 701 -36.80 -11.50 11.78
CA LEU A 701 -37.26 -10.22 11.21
C LEU A 701 -36.33 -9.62 10.13
N LEU A 702 -35.05 -10.00 10.13
CA LEU A 702 -34.00 -9.38 9.28
C LEU A 702 -33.46 -10.29 8.17
N ALA A 703 -33.97 -11.52 8.04
CA ALA A 703 -33.51 -12.52 7.06
C ALA A 703 -33.78 -12.18 5.58
N LYS A 704 -34.31 -10.98 5.28
CA LYS A 704 -34.66 -10.52 3.91
C LYS A 704 -33.99 -9.21 3.50
N LEU A 705 -32.95 -8.76 4.22
CA LEU A 705 -32.34 -7.43 4.07
C LEU A 705 -30.81 -7.52 3.88
N PRO A 706 -30.14 -6.45 3.42
CA PRO A 706 -29.45 -6.40 2.13
C PRO A 706 -28.19 -7.26 2.01
N LEU A 707 -27.98 -7.79 0.80
CA LEU A 707 -26.72 -8.41 0.37
C LEU A 707 -25.70 -7.31 0.09
N LEU A 708 -24.71 -7.14 0.96
CA LEU A 708 -23.53 -6.34 0.64
C LEU A 708 -22.52 -7.24 -0.09
N SER A 709 -22.21 -6.91 -1.34
CA SER A 709 -21.15 -7.57 -2.11
C SER A 709 -19.85 -6.77 -2.03
N ILE A 710 -18.76 -7.46 -1.68
CA ILE A 710 -17.43 -6.88 -1.60
C ILE A 710 -16.50 -7.70 -2.50
N LEU A 711 -15.67 -7.04 -3.31
CA LEU A 711 -14.65 -7.73 -4.10
C LEU A 711 -13.29 -7.62 -3.42
N VAL A 712 -12.65 -8.76 -3.15
CA VAL A 712 -11.28 -8.79 -2.60
C VAL A 712 -10.31 -9.20 -3.70
N THR A 713 -9.27 -8.41 -3.90
CA THR A 713 -8.22 -8.63 -4.91
C THR A 713 -6.87 -8.88 -4.24
N ALA A 714 -5.95 -9.55 -4.93
CA ALA A 714 -4.57 -9.66 -4.46
C ALA A 714 -3.90 -8.27 -4.37
N PRO A 715 -3.07 -8.00 -3.34
CA PRO A 715 -2.31 -6.75 -3.25
C PRO A 715 -1.27 -6.67 -4.37
N GLN A 716 -1.53 -5.85 -5.39
CA GLN A 716 -0.63 -5.69 -6.55
C GLN A 716 0.31 -4.47 -6.44
N ARG A 717 0.59 -3.96 -5.24
CA ARG A 717 1.40 -2.72 -5.08
C ARG A 717 2.84 -2.89 -5.54
N GLU A 718 3.43 -4.06 -5.35
CA GLU A 718 4.77 -4.38 -5.88
C GLU A 718 4.82 -4.37 -7.40
N LEU A 719 3.75 -4.85 -8.06
CA LEU A 719 3.64 -4.88 -9.51
C LEU A 719 3.47 -3.47 -10.12
N LEU A 720 3.24 -2.42 -9.30
CA LEU A 720 3.19 -1.03 -9.79
C LEU A 720 4.58 -0.44 -10.07
N ALA A 721 5.62 -0.97 -9.43
CA ALA A 721 7.00 -0.49 -9.56
C ALA A 721 7.87 -1.66 -10.04
N THR A 722 7.78 -1.93 -11.34
CA THR A 722 8.46 -3.08 -11.95
C THR A 722 9.96 -2.88 -12.08
N ALA A 723 10.50 -1.65 -12.03
CA ALA A 723 11.94 -1.43 -12.12
C ALA A 723 12.67 -1.80 -10.82
N THR A 724 13.80 -2.50 -10.95
CA THR A 724 14.70 -2.83 -9.84
C THR A 724 15.20 -1.55 -9.16
N ASN A 725 15.08 -1.47 -7.83
CA ASN A 725 15.51 -0.31 -7.05
C ASN A 725 17.03 -0.35 -6.77
N THR A 726 17.82 -0.18 -7.83
CA THR A 726 19.29 -0.25 -7.76
C THR A 726 19.89 0.82 -6.86
N ALA A 727 19.20 1.95 -6.66
CA ALA A 727 19.64 3.03 -5.79
C ALA A 727 19.69 2.58 -4.32
N ASP A 728 18.63 1.95 -3.82
CA ASP A 728 18.57 1.47 -2.44
C ASP A 728 19.60 0.36 -2.17
N LEU A 729 19.74 -0.59 -3.11
CA LEU A 729 20.70 -1.69 -3.01
C LEU A 729 22.14 -1.17 -2.94
N LYS A 730 22.50 -0.15 -3.74
CA LYS A 730 23.82 0.48 -3.67
C LYS A 730 24.05 1.21 -2.35
N LEU A 731 23.06 1.96 -1.87
CA LEU A 731 23.14 2.65 -0.58
C LEU A 731 23.37 1.67 0.59
N ALA A 732 22.69 0.53 0.59
CA ALA A 732 22.88 -0.51 1.60
C ALA A 732 24.28 -1.12 1.57
N ALA A 733 24.82 -1.39 0.37
CA ALA A 733 26.16 -1.92 0.19
C ALA A 733 27.24 -0.91 0.68
N GLU A 734 27.13 0.35 0.29
CA GLU A 734 28.07 1.42 0.67
C GLU A 734 28.09 1.64 2.19
N ALA A 735 26.92 1.62 2.85
CA ALA A 735 26.81 1.80 4.29
C ALA A 735 27.59 0.76 5.10
N THR A 736 27.70 -0.47 4.60
CA THR A 736 28.32 -1.61 5.31
C THR A 736 29.71 -1.98 4.80
N ARG A 737 30.27 -1.21 3.85
CA ARG A 737 31.50 -1.55 3.11
C ARG A 737 31.41 -2.87 2.33
N GLY A 738 30.20 -3.28 1.98
CA GLY A 738 29.96 -4.39 1.05
C GLY A 738 29.98 -3.91 -0.40
N GLN A 739 29.46 -4.73 -1.32
CA GLN A 739 29.45 -4.41 -2.74
C GLN A 739 28.13 -4.84 -3.40
N TYR A 740 27.59 -3.94 -4.24
CA TYR A 740 26.45 -4.19 -5.11
C TYR A 740 26.86 -5.08 -6.30
N LEU A 741 26.08 -6.11 -6.57
CA LEU A 741 26.30 -7.04 -7.69
C LEU A 741 25.03 -7.17 -8.54
N PRO A 742 25.11 -7.05 -9.87
CA PRO A 742 24.06 -7.56 -10.75
C PRO A 742 24.14 -9.10 -10.84
N ILE A 743 23.02 -9.75 -11.13
CA ILE A 743 22.90 -11.23 -11.16
C ILE A 743 23.87 -11.92 -12.13
N ASP A 744 24.24 -11.26 -13.24
CA ASP A 744 25.19 -11.74 -14.23
C ASP A 744 26.64 -11.85 -13.71
N ARG A 745 26.97 -11.13 -12.63
CA ARG A 745 28.28 -11.14 -11.97
C ARG A 745 28.27 -11.86 -10.62
N ILE A 746 27.25 -12.67 -10.33
CA ILE A 746 27.18 -13.43 -9.08
C ILE A 746 28.40 -14.36 -8.88
N GLU A 747 29.03 -14.81 -9.95
CA GLU A 747 30.22 -15.68 -9.93
C GLU A 747 31.47 -14.99 -9.32
N GLU A 748 31.49 -13.66 -9.27
CA GLU A 748 32.57 -12.86 -8.64
C GLU A 748 32.44 -12.81 -7.10
N LEU A 749 31.26 -13.13 -6.55
CA LEU A 749 30.96 -13.07 -5.11
C LEU A 749 32.01 -13.77 -4.21
N PRO A 750 32.57 -14.96 -4.55
CA PRO A 750 33.60 -15.59 -3.73
C PRO A 750 34.86 -14.73 -3.59
N GLU A 751 35.20 -13.91 -4.58
CA GLU A 751 36.41 -13.09 -4.58
C GLU A 751 36.22 -11.79 -3.77
N LEU A 752 34.99 -11.28 -3.73
CA LEU A 752 34.61 -10.05 -3.04
C LEU A 752 34.41 -10.23 -1.53
N LEU A 753 34.04 -11.44 -1.10
CA LEU A 753 33.93 -11.75 0.31
C LEU A 753 35.30 -11.73 1.00
N PRO A 754 35.39 -11.19 2.24
CA PRO A 754 36.64 -11.14 2.97
C PRO A 754 37.28 -12.53 3.07
N ARG A 755 38.62 -12.58 3.13
CA ARG A 755 39.34 -13.85 3.28
C ARG A 755 38.83 -14.54 4.55
N SER A 756 38.37 -15.79 4.40
CA SER A 756 37.88 -16.61 5.51
C SER A 756 39.03 -16.86 6.47
N GLN A 757 39.04 -16.16 7.60
CA GLN A 757 39.87 -16.53 8.74
C GLN A 757 39.08 -17.56 9.55
N LEU A 758 39.75 -18.65 9.93
CA LEU A 758 39.16 -19.61 10.85
C LEU A 758 38.95 -18.87 12.19
N LEU A 759 37.70 -18.78 12.64
CA LEU A 759 37.36 -18.03 13.85
C LEU A 759 37.20 -18.99 15.02
N PRO A 760 37.70 -18.64 16.23
CA PRO A 760 37.56 -19.51 17.39
C PRO A 760 36.07 -19.61 17.78
N VAL A 761 35.54 -20.83 17.70
CA VAL A 761 34.14 -21.17 18.02
C VAL A 761 34.01 -21.49 19.50
N ALA A 762 34.97 -22.24 20.06
CA ALA A 762 35.01 -22.60 21.47
C ALA A 762 36.45 -22.88 21.95
N THR A 763 36.71 -22.68 23.24
CA THR A 763 37.97 -23.14 23.87
C THR A 763 37.73 -24.53 24.42
N ILE A 764 38.38 -25.54 23.84
CA ILE A 764 38.17 -26.94 24.19
C ILE A 764 38.92 -27.26 25.50
N GLU A 765 40.20 -26.90 25.56
CA GLU A 765 41.08 -27.25 26.67
C GLU A 765 42.22 -26.24 26.85
N SER A 766 42.62 -25.98 28.10
CA SER A 766 43.81 -25.16 28.42
C SER A 766 44.81 -26.00 29.21
N VAL A 767 45.98 -26.27 28.64
CA VAL A 767 47.06 -26.96 29.34
C VAL A 767 47.98 -25.94 29.99
N ARG A 768 48.02 -25.92 31.32
CA ARG A 768 48.84 -24.99 32.11
C ARG A 768 50.29 -25.48 32.17
N ILE A 769 51.12 -25.04 31.22
CA ILE A 769 52.54 -25.43 31.12
C ILE A 769 53.31 -25.04 32.38
N TRP A 770 52.99 -23.88 32.96
CA TRP A 770 53.64 -23.38 34.18
C TRP A 770 53.47 -24.26 35.42
N ASN A 771 52.42 -25.10 35.48
CA ASN A 771 52.10 -25.94 36.64
C ASN A 771 52.53 -27.40 36.47
N ARG A 772 53.56 -27.64 35.65
CA ARG A 772 54.07 -28.98 35.33
C ARG A 772 55.24 -29.37 36.23
N TRP A 773 55.20 -30.59 36.78
CA TRP A 773 56.22 -31.11 37.68
C TRP A 773 57.60 -31.25 37.01
N GLU A 774 57.62 -31.41 35.69
CA GLU A 774 58.83 -31.49 34.88
C GLU A 774 59.67 -30.21 34.97
N LEU A 775 59.03 -29.04 35.04
CA LEU A 775 59.72 -27.76 35.23
C LEU A 775 60.36 -27.67 36.62
N LEU A 776 59.71 -28.26 37.65
CA LEU A 776 60.29 -28.35 39.00
C LEU A 776 61.50 -29.27 39.03
N ILE A 777 61.47 -30.40 38.31
CA ILE A 777 62.63 -31.29 38.20
C ILE A 777 63.76 -30.59 37.45
N LEU A 778 63.47 -29.91 36.34
CA LEU A 778 64.49 -29.18 35.58
C LEU A 778 65.13 -28.09 36.44
N LEU A 779 64.33 -27.27 37.11
CA LEU A 779 64.82 -26.24 38.04
C LEU A 779 65.64 -26.85 39.19
N GLY A 780 65.12 -27.92 39.80
CA GLY A 780 65.80 -28.66 40.86
C GLY A 780 67.13 -29.24 40.39
N SER A 781 67.18 -29.80 39.18
CA SER A 781 68.38 -30.38 38.59
C SER A 781 69.44 -29.31 38.31
N LEU A 782 69.05 -28.12 37.84
CA LEU A 782 69.97 -26.99 37.62
C LEU A 782 70.57 -26.51 38.95
N ILE A 783 69.74 -26.36 39.98
CA ILE A 783 70.18 -25.93 41.32
C ILE A 783 71.06 -27.01 41.98
N CYS A 784 70.68 -28.29 41.89
CA CYS A 784 71.45 -29.41 42.41
C CYS A 784 72.78 -29.58 41.68
N LEU A 785 72.80 -29.42 40.35
CA LEU A 785 74.02 -29.46 39.55
C LEU A 785 74.95 -28.30 39.92
N GLU A 786 74.40 -27.09 40.04
CA GLU A 786 75.15 -25.92 40.50
C GLU A 786 75.76 -26.15 41.89
N TRP A 787 74.94 -26.63 42.84
CA TRP A 787 75.39 -26.96 44.19
C TRP A 787 76.46 -28.06 44.21
N GLY A 788 76.26 -29.14 43.45
CA GLY A 788 77.20 -30.26 43.36
C GLY A 788 78.55 -29.85 42.77
N LEU A 789 78.54 -29.01 41.74
CA LEU A 789 79.76 -28.44 41.16
C LEU A 789 80.44 -27.47 42.13
N ARG A 790 79.68 -26.66 42.86
CA ARG A 790 80.24 -25.80 43.91
C ARG A 790 80.88 -26.58 45.04
N ARG A 791 80.27 -27.71 45.46
CA ARG A 791 80.83 -28.64 46.45
C ARG A 791 82.13 -29.26 45.95
N ARG A 792 82.12 -29.79 44.73
CA ARG A 792 83.29 -30.42 44.10
C ARG A 792 84.45 -29.45 43.93
N TRP A 793 84.15 -28.17 43.67
CA TRP A 793 85.15 -27.13 43.50
C TRP A 793 85.43 -26.31 44.76
N GLN A 794 84.97 -26.76 45.94
CA GLN A 794 85.24 -26.15 47.25
C GLN A 794 84.85 -24.66 47.34
N THR A 795 83.67 -24.32 46.82
CA THR A 795 83.09 -22.95 46.84
C THR A 795 81.72 -22.87 47.52
N LEU A 796 81.43 -23.86 48.37
CA LEU A 796 80.26 -23.87 49.24
C LEU A 796 80.53 -23.12 50.53
#